data_AF-A0A1Q7NDC4-F1
#
_entry.id   AF-A0A1Q7NDC4-F1
#
_cell.length_a   1.000
_cell.length_b   1.000
_cell.length_c   1.000
_cell.angle_alpha   90.00
_cell.angle_beta   90.00
_cell.angle_gamma   90.00
#
_symmetry.space_group_name_H-M   'P 1'
#
loop_
_entity.id
_entity.type
_entity.pdbx_description
1 polymer ?
#
loop_
_entity_poly.entity_id
_entity_poly.type
_entity_poly.pdbx_seq_one_letter_code
_entity_poly.pdbx_strand_id
1 'polypeptide(L)'
;MKKFFLPIFVVLITVLLFLPHDTHAVQATNPIKHIVIIVKENHTFDNYFGTYPNANGVNSTLVNRYNLYHLNDTNPDSTFTGLSANWQSAHKAYDNGKMDRFNYLTSSQNTTTPFGYYDHTQIPYYWDYASQFVLFDNFFTSAMSISVPNYQYILSAQMNPDPKFLNNPPYDQQASMDNYTTILNVLDSKNISWKFYHGWLDAPRYFSTLNNTQDRANDVPEGNLFTDISANNLPSVSFTTPSQSEHQPPQDIKLGEDATVSILNAIMTSPYWNSTAVFITWDDYGGWYDHVPPLQVDGFGYGFRAPLLIISPYAKQGFIDHTLGDHTSFLKFIETLYSLPPLTQRDAQASDLTDAFNFTQSPRSPLVLPGIYIPNHYPLQLTSSLNPLTVGESVTLTTVSSSANPSTPSQQVTFTATVNSTTATGTVEFNDTSTTPPTILGIGALSSGTATYSTPSLSSGSHSIVAKYLGDTNNAASTSIAITQYVNQHTNLCQSPPTTGDWVIESECTLGTSTAAQVNVIVPEDVSFTIDSGVTLTINSGLSISNSGTIIIKNSGAIKSGGNITNNSGGSIANSGVISNSGTINNNYGSLITIKIGASIANSGVISNSGTINTNYGGSITISSVGKITNTGVISNSGTISNSGTISNSGILNNSGYLGNGGTITNNSGGTITNSGTISSYGTINNSGTITNNSVGTIKNYSGGKINNNFGGTITNNSGGTITNSATINNSGAIFNSGGTITNSGTISSGGTITNLGTISNSGTISGTGTLNSALSSITNTGTITLKPVPPTITSPTAGSIVMPHVTIAGTAQAGSTVNLSDIHGVSDTTTADATTGVWSFTETLASGADTISVTDTGFGATSSASTVSITVQSAATTILISSSANPSIFGYSITFTATVNSTATTGTVTFYNGTQTLGTGTLSGGTATYSTSAFAPGSYSITASYSGDTNYLASTSAAITQIVNAPNPLITTPNGTTTTVSSSSNPSTSGQQVTFT
;
A
#
# COMPACT_ATOMS: atom_id res chain seq x y z
N MET A 1 18.18 -8.12 -74.69
CA MET A 1 17.26 -7.32 -75.54
C MET A 1 16.97 -6.04 -74.79
N LYS A 2 17.55 -4.89 -75.20
CA LYS A 2 16.86 -3.77 -75.90
C LYS A 2 15.46 -3.47 -75.32
N LYS A 3 15.05 -2.25 -74.99
CA LYS A 3 15.57 -0.87 -75.06
C LYS A 3 14.47 0.00 -74.37
N PHE A 4 14.81 0.91 -73.46
CA PHE A 4 14.80 2.39 -73.65
C PHE A 4 13.45 3.00 -74.11
N PHE A 5 12.86 3.94 -73.34
CA PHE A 5 13.08 5.40 -73.50
C PHE A 5 12.34 6.25 -72.43
N LEU A 6 13.15 7.16 -71.84
CA LEU A 6 12.95 8.41 -71.06
C LEU A 6 12.04 9.42 -71.86
N PRO A 7 11.63 10.66 -71.42
CA PRO A 7 12.26 11.48 -70.37
C PRO A 7 11.51 12.68 -69.65
N ILE A 8 12.22 13.33 -68.68
CA ILE A 8 12.41 14.81 -68.43
C ILE A 8 11.14 15.68 -68.15
N PHE A 9 11.01 16.63 -67.22
CA PHE A 9 11.83 17.37 -66.22
C PHE A 9 10.84 18.18 -65.33
N VAL A 10 11.28 18.63 -64.14
CA VAL A 10 11.15 20.02 -63.57
C VAL A 10 11.50 19.97 -62.06
N VAL A 11 12.74 20.37 -61.68
CA VAL A 11 13.12 21.57 -60.86
C VAL A 11 13.04 21.30 -59.34
N LEU A 12 13.94 21.70 -58.41
CA LEU A 12 15.31 22.24 -58.29
C LEU A 12 15.48 22.49 -56.76
N ILE A 13 16.72 22.49 -56.21
CA ILE A 13 17.13 23.01 -54.87
C ILE A 13 16.80 22.05 -53.68
N THR A 14 17.68 21.51 -52.83
CA THR A 14 19.03 21.85 -52.33
C THR A 14 19.69 20.54 -51.87
N VAL A 15 20.94 20.25 -52.27
CA VAL A 15 21.76 19.19 -51.66
C VAL A 15 22.89 19.88 -50.90
N LEU A 16 22.78 19.92 -49.58
CA LEU A 16 23.89 20.12 -48.66
C LEU A 16 23.48 19.60 -47.27
N LEU A 17 24.38 18.80 -46.69
CA LEU A 17 24.49 18.42 -45.26
C LEU A 17 23.62 17.26 -44.77
N PHE A 18 24.11 16.03 -44.95
CA PHE A 18 24.11 15.00 -43.91
C PHE A 18 25.41 14.20 -44.02
N LEU A 19 26.51 14.82 -43.61
CA LEU A 19 27.65 14.06 -43.10
C LEU A 19 27.31 13.72 -41.64
N PRO A 20 27.60 12.50 -41.15
CA PRO A 20 27.59 12.25 -39.73
C PRO A 20 28.65 13.17 -39.11
N HIS A 21 28.24 14.05 -38.21
CA HIS A 21 29.18 14.77 -37.37
C HIS A 21 29.74 13.78 -36.35
N ASP A 22 30.73 12.99 -36.79
CA ASP A 22 31.78 12.50 -35.90
C ASP A 22 32.61 13.71 -35.49
N THR A 23 32.13 14.41 -34.46
CA THR A 23 33.01 15.18 -33.59
C THR A 23 33.24 14.34 -32.34
N HIS A 24 34.15 13.37 -32.46
CA HIS A 24 35.06 13.03 -31.38
C HIS A 24 35.94 14.25 -31.07
N ALA A 25 35.31 15.33 -30.60
CA ALA A 25 35.98 16.35 -29.82
C ALA A 25 36.08 15.76 -28.42
N VAL A 26 37.33 15.58 -27.96
CA VAL A 26 37.72 15.25 -26.59
C VAL A 26 36.64 15.67 -25.61
N GLN A 27 35.85 14.72 -25.07
CA GLN A 27 34.91 15.03 -24.00
C GLN A 27 35.77 15.64 -22.88
N ALA A 28 35.67 16.95 -22.71
CA ALA A 28 36.09 17.60 -21.47
C ALA A 28 35.51 16.74 -20.35
N THR A 29 36.38 16.21 -19.48
CA THR A 29 36.05 15.19 -18.48
C THR A 29 34.69 15.49 -17.85
N ASN A 30 33.65 14.70 -18.14
CA ASN A 30 32.33 14.94 -17.59
C ASN A 30 32.45 14.95 -16.05
N PRO A 31 32.16 16.09 -15.40
CA PRO A 31 32.37 16.24 -13.96
C PRO A 31 31.29 15.53 -13.13
N ILE A 32 30.21 15.07 -13.76
CA ILE A 32 29.16 14.31 -13.09
C ILE A 32 29.69 12.94 -12.68
N LYS A 33 29.37 12.55 -11.44
CA LYS A 33 29.68 11.26 -10.80
C LYS A 33 28.47 10.61 -10.16
N HIS A 34 27.46 11.42 -9.83
CA HIS A 34 26.21 10.99 -9.23
C HIS A 34 25.01 11.47 -10.05
N ILE A 35 24.09 10.56 -10.34
CA ILE A 35 22.81 10.83 -10.98
C ILE A 35 21.73 10.56 -9.94
N VAL A 36 20.80 11.49 -9.77
CA VAL A 36 19.62 11.31 -8.91
C VAL A 36 18.36 11.59 -9.74
N ILE A 37 17.51 10.60 -9.91
CA ILE A 37 16.25 10.72 -10.64
C ILE A 37 15.10 10.63 -9.63
N ILE A 38 14.40 11.75 -9.48
CA ILE A 38 13.24 11.92 -8.60
C ILE A 38 11.99 11.81 -9.47
N VAL A 39 11.24 10.72 -9.31
CA VAL A 39 10.01 10.47 -10.08
C VAL A 39 8.80 10.66 -9.16
N LYS A 40 7.97 11.63 -9.53
CA LYS A 40 6.79 12.10 -8.81
C LYS A 40 5.50 11.64 -9.50
N GLU A 41 4.37 11.98 -8.90
CA GLU A 41 2.98 11.65 -9.28
C GLU A 41 2.13 12.88 -9.04
N ASN A 42 1.07 13.23 -9.79
CA ASN A 42 0.91 13.04 -11.24
C ASN A 42 0.45 14.38 -11.83
N HIS A 43 1.23 14.99 -12.73
CA HIS A 43 0.93 16.32 -13.26
C HIS A 43 1.47 16.48 -14.69
N THR A 44 0.70 17.17 -15.53
CA THR A 44 1.16 17.60 -16.86
C THR A 44 2.04 18.84 -16.78
N PHE A 45 2.81 19.10 -17.85
CA PHE A 45 3.58 20.33 -17.98
C PHE A 45 2.69 21.57 -17.85
N ASP A 46 1.58 21.63 -18.59
CA ASP A 46 0.70 22.80 -18.55
C ASP A 46 0.03 23.04 -17.19
N ASN A 47 -0.17 21.98 -16.39
CA ASN A 47 -0.73 22.11 -15.05
C ASN A 47 0.23 22.82 -14.08
N TYR A 48 1.55 22.62 -14.19
CA TYR A 48 2.54 23.21 -13.25
C TYR A 48 3.30 24.41 -13.83
N PHE A 49 3.67 24.33 -15.11
CA PHE A 49 4.52 25.31 -15.78
C PHE A 49 3.88 25.87 -17.06
N GLY A 50 2.60 25.58 -17.31
CA GLY A 50 1.89 26.11 -18.48
C GLY A 50 1.88 27.64 -18.53
N THR A 51 1.91 28.30 -17.38
CA THR A 51 1.99 29.77 -17.30
C THR A 51 3.42 30.29 -17.09
N TYR A 52 4.43 29.41 -17.09
CA TYR A 52 5.82 29.81 -16.92
C TYR A 52 6.29 30.65 -18.12
N PRO A 53 6.92 31.82 -17.89
CA PRO A 53 7.30 32.72 -18.98
C PRO A 53 8.24 32.06 -20.00
N ASN A 54 7.95 32.25 -21.29
CA ASN A 54 8.73 31.77 -22.43
C ASN A 54 8.79 30.24 -22.62
N ALA A 55 8.14 29.46 -21.76
CA ALA A 55 7.93 28.04 -22.01
C ALA A 55 6.90 27.85 -23.14
N ASN A 56 6.95 26.68 -23.78
CA ASN A 56 5.89 26.14 -24.62
C ASN A 56 4.67 25.77 -23.76
N GLY A 57 4.06 26.77 -23.12
CA GLY A 57 2.94 26.62 -22.22
C GLY A 57 1.63 27.15 -22.79
N VAL A 58 0.63 27.30 -21.92
CA VAL A 58 -0.70 27.83 -22.29
C VAL A 58 -0.63 29.34 -22.52
N ASN A 59 -1.07 29.79 -23.70
CA ASN A 59 -1.19 31.22 -24.01
C ASN A 59 -2.61 31.75 -23.70
N SER A 60 -2.78 33.06 -23.75
CA SER A 60 -4.08 33.72 -23.48
C SER A 60 -5.23 33.25 -24.38
N THR A 61 -4.94 32.73 -25.58
CA THR A 61 -5.97 32.16 -26.46
C THR A 61 -6.45 30.81 -25.96
N LEU A 62 -5.54 29.94 -25.50
CA LEU A 62 -5.87 28.64 -24.92
C LEU A 62 -6.61 28.80 -23.58
N VAL A 63 -6.15 29.74 -22.73
CA VAL A 63 -6.80 30.08 -21.46
C VAL A 63 -8.27 30.43 -21.67
N ASN A 64 -8.56 31.31 -22.64
CA ASN A 64 -9.93 31.70 -22.96
C ASN A 64 -10.73 30.59 -23.67
N ARG A 65 -10.11 29.78 -24.53
CA ARG A 65 -10.81 28.74 -25.29
C ARG A 65 -11.29 27.60 -24.39
N TYR A 66 -10.45 27.17 -23.45
CA TYR A 66 -10.72 26.01 -22.60
C TYR A 66 -11.14 26.37 -21.17
N ASN A 67 -11.28 27.68 -20.88
CA ASN A 67 -11.56 28.19 -19.54
C ASN A 67 -10.57 27.65 -18.50
N LEU A 68 -9.28 27.65 -18.83
CA LEU A 68 -8.22 27.29 -17.88
C LEU A 68 -8.33 28.25 -16.68
N TYR A 69 -8.23 27.71 -15.47
CA TYR A 69 -8.37 28.50 -14.26
C TYR A 69 -7.25 28.20 -13.26
N HIS A 70 -6.84 29.25 -12.58
CA HIS A 70 -5.88 29.18 -11.49
C HIS A 70 -6.51 28.43 -10.31
N LEU A 71 -5.81 27.41 -9.81
CA LEU A 71 -6.24 26.67 -8.63
C LEU A 71 -6.04 27.56 -7.38
N ASN A 72 -6.90 27.46 -6.36
CA ASN A 72 -6.82 28.33 -5.17
C ASN A 72 -6.30 27.58 -3.93
N ASP A 73 -5.39 28.22 -3.19
CA ASP A 73 -4.83 27.75 -1.90
C ASP A 73 -5.88 27.50 -0.79
N THR A 74 -7.05 28.11 -0.89
CA THR A 74 -8.13 28.08 0.12
C THR A 74 -9.20 27.03 -0.14
N ASN A 75 -9.15 26.36 -1.28
CA ASN A 75 -10.01 25.23 -1.57
C ASN A 75 -9.12 23.99 -1.52
N PRO A 76 -8.99 23.31 -0.36
CA PRO A 76 -8.19 22.09 -0.31
C PRO A 76 -8.71 21.17 -1.40
N ASP A 77 -7.80 20.55 -2.14
CA ASP A 77 -8.03 19.58 -3.22
C ASP A 77 -9.08 18.49 -2.86
N SER A 78 -9.52 18.42 -1.60
CA SER A 78 -10.73 17.77 -1.06
C SER A 78 -12.05 17.87 -1.85
N THR A 79 -12.22 18.82 -2.78
CA THR A 79 -13.45 18.89 -3.62
C THR A 79 -13.31 18.21 -4.98
N PHE A 80 -12.09 17.86 -5.40
CA PHE A 80 -11.85 17.17 -6.66
C PHE A 80 -11.72 15.67 -6.39
N THR A 81 -12.75 14.91 -6.74
CA THR A 81 -12.69 13.45 -6.75
C THR A 81 -12.90 12.97 -8.19
N GLY A 82 -11.98 12.14 -8.71
CA GLY A 82 -12.27 11.29 -9.87
C GLY A 82 -11.76 11.70 -11.24
N LEU A 83 -10.58 12.34 -11.37
CA LEU A 83 -9.89 12.40 -12.66
C LEU A 83 -9.34 11.02 -13.03
N SER A 84 -9.84 10.43 -14.11
CA SER A 84 -9.30 9.15 -14.59
C SER A 84 -8.06 9.38 -15.45
N ALA A 85 -6.92 8.81 -15.03
CA ALA A 85 -5.67 8.78 -15.79
C ALA A 85 -5.44 7.46 -16.55
N ASN A 86 -6.44 6.57 -16.60
CA ASN A 86 -6.29 5.28 -17.27
C ASN A 86 -6.13 5.42 -18.78
N TRP A 87 -5.64 4.36 -19.44
CA TRP A 87 -5.41 4.31 -20.87
C TRP A 87 -6.61 4.80 -21.71
N GLN A 88 -7.82 4.33 -21.39
CA GLN A 88 -9.03 4.68 -22.14
C GLN A 88 -9.34 6.18 -22.03
N SER A 89 -9.20 6.73 -20.83
CA SER A 89 -9.36 8.16 -20.54
C SER A 89 -8.28 8.97 -21.26
N ALA A 90 -7.03 8.55 -21.22
CA ALA A 90 -5.92 9.21 -21.90
C ALA A 90 -6.14 9.29 -23.42
N HIS A 91 -6.55 8.19 -24.05
CA HIS A 91 -6.84 8.16 -25.49
C HIS A 91 -8.08 8.98 -25.87
N LYS A 92 -9.05 9.05 -24.95
CA LYS A 92 -10.22 9.92 -25.12
C LYS A 92 -9.83 11.39 -25.04
N ALA A 93 -8.97 11.77 -24.09
CA ALA A 93 -8.46 13.14 -23.94
C ALA A 93 -7.62 13.57 -25.15
N TYR A 94 -6.78 12.66 -25.65
CA TYR A 94 -5.94 12.86 -26.82
C TYR A 94 -6.75 13.18 -28.09
N ASP A 95 -7.90 12.51 -28.28
CA ASP A 95 -8.80 12.63 -29.45
C ASP A 95 -8.08 12.70 -30.80
N ASN A 96 -7.18 11.75 -31.07
CA ASN A 96 -6.35 11.72 -32.28
C ASN A 96 -5.53 13.00 -32.49
N GLY A 97 -5.01 13.56 -31.40
CA GLY A 97 -4.16 14.75 -31.39
C GLY A 97 -4.91 16.09 -31.39
N LYS A 98 -6.24 16.10 -31.24
CA LYS A 98 -7.02 17.35 -31.12
C LYS A 98 -6.99 17.97 -29.73
N MET A 99 -6.74 17.17 -28.70
CA MET A 99 -6.58 17.64 -27.31
C MET A 99 -7.81 18.38 -26.77
N ASP A 100 -9.03 18.03 -27.21
CA ASP A 100 -10.26 18.80 -26.95
C ASP A 100 -11.31 18.05 -26.09
N ARG A 101 -10.92 16.93 -25.46
CA ARG A 101 -11.83 16.02 -24.74
C ARG A 101 -11.48 15.73 -23.28
N PHE A 102 -10.62 16.54 -22.67
CA PHE A 102 -10.27 16.39 -21.25
C PHE A 102 -11.47 16.55 -20.30
N ASN A 103 -12.50 17.32 -20.67
CA ASN A 103 -13.75 17.48 -19.91
C ASN A 103 -14.60 16.18 -19.77
N TYR A 104 -14.19 15.07 -20.38
CA TYR A 104 -14.89 13.78 -20.35
C TYR A 104 -14.16 12.68 -19.57
N LEU A 105 -13.23 13.05 -18.69
CA LEU A 105 -12.39 12.12 -17.89
C LEU A 105 -12.97 11.79 -16.50
N THR A 106 -14.14 12.35 -16.15
CA THR A 106 -14.86 12.11 -14.90
C THR A 106 -16.18 11.37 -15.16
N SER A 107 -16.70 10.62 -14.17
CA SER A 107 -18.00 9.92 -14.26
C SER A 107 -19.19 10.88 -14.42
N SER A 108 -19.05 12.10 -13.90
CA SER A 108 -19.83 13.28 -14.27
C SER A 108 -19.28 13.84 -15.57
N GLN A 109 -19.97 13.66 -16.70
CA GLN A 109 -19.55 14.28 -17.95
C GLN A 109 -19.58 15.82 -17.81
N ASN A 110 -18.63 16.52 -18.45
CA ASN A 110 -18.57 17.99 -18.55
C ASN A 110 -18.03 18.71 -17.29
N THR A 111 -16.89 18.27 -16.75
CA THR A 111 -16.19 18.96 -15.65
C THR A 111 -15.09 19.88 -16.20
N THR A 112 -14.86 21.00 -15.50
CA THR A 112 -13.72 21.90 -15.77
C THR A 112 -12.45 21.45 -15.05
N THR A 113 -12.55 20.50 -14.12
CA THR A 113 -11.46 20.04 -13.25
C THR A 113 -10.10 19.81 -13.95
N PRO A 114 -10.02 19.10 -15.10
CA PRO A 114 -8.76 18.87 -15.79
C PRO A 114 -8.00 20.14 -16.21
N PHE A 115 -8.70 21.27 -16.33
CA PHE A 115 -8.17 22.55 -16.83
C PHE A 115 -7.70 23.49 -15.70
N GLY A 116 -7.61 22.99 -14.46
CA GLY A 116 -6.91 23.71 -13.39
C GLY A 116 -5.41 23.79 -13.67
N TYR A 117 -4.78 24.90 -13.33
CA TYR A 117 -3.32 25.04 -13.33
C TYR A 117 -2.83 25.73 -12.06
N TYR A 118 -1.59 25.42 -11.67
CA TYR A 118 -0.82 26.08 -10.63
C TYR A 118 0.14 27.09 -11.26
N ASP A 119 0.61 28.04 -10.45
CA ASP A 119 1.66 28.98 -10.82
C ASP A 119 2.61 29.27 -9.66
N HIS A 120 3.52 30.23 -9.85
CA HIS A 120 4.48 30.67 -8.83
C HIS A 120 3.90 31.05 -7.47
N THR A 121 2.60 31.32 -7.35
CA THR A 121 1.98 31.63 -6.06
C THR A 121 1.80 30.38 -5.18
N GLN A 122 1.71 29.20 -5.81
CA GLN A 122 1.36 27.92 -5.20
C GLN A 122 2.45 26.86 -5.26
N ILE A 123 3.35 26.94 -6.25
CA ILE A 123 4.54 26.10 -6.39
C ILE A 123 5.81 26.96 -6.62
N PRO A 124 6.08 27.93 -5.73
CA PRO A 124 7.15 28.89 -5.90
C PRO A 124 8.55 28.25 -5.93
N TYR A 125 8.80 27.16 -5.20
CA TYR A 125 10.12 26.53 -5.20
C TYR A 125 10.43 25.86 -6.54
N TYR A 126 9.44 25.23 -7.17
CA TYR A 126 9.58 24.70 -8.52
C TYR A 126 9.88 25.79 -9.54
N TRP A 127 9.22 26.94 -9.43
CA TRP A 127 9.48 28.08 -10.30
C TRP A 127 10.85 28.71 -10.03
N ASP A 128 11.30 28.75 -8.77
CA ASP A 128 12.65 29.20 -8.44
C ASP A 128 13.72 28.27 -9.03
N TYR A 129 13.56 26.95 -8.91
CA TYR A 129 14.46 26.00 -9.55
C TYR A 129 14.46 26.16 -11.08
N ALA A 130 13.29 26.32 -11.71
CA ALA A 130 13.21 26.59 -13.15
C ALA A 130 13.96 27.88 -13.53
N SER A 131 13.85 28.94 -12.72
CA SER A 131 14.52 30.23 -13.00
C SER A 131 16.03 30.19 -12.83
N GLN A 132 16.54 29.28 -11.99
CA GLN A 132 17.97 29.18 -11.69
C GLN A 132 18.66 28.03 -12.42
N PHE A 133 17.93 27.04 -12.90
CA PHE A 133 18.46 25.85 -13.55
C PHE A 133 17.77 25.65 -14.91
N VAL A 134 17.46 24.40 -15.27
CA VAL A 134 16.87 24.06 -16.56
C VAL A 134 15.44 23.56 -16.38
N LEU A 135 14.52 24.12 -17.15
CA LEU A 135 13.15 23.63 -17.33
C LEU A 135 13.02 23.03 -18.72
N PHE A 136 12.62 21.76 -18.82
CA PHE A 136 12.28 21.12 -20.07
C PHE A 136 10.79 21.26 -20.35
N ASP A 137 10.44 21.83 -21.50
CA ASP A 137 9.04 22.05 -21.89
C ASP A 137 8.56 21.16 -23.04
N ASN A 138 9.43 20.26 -23.53
CA ASN A 138 9.13 19.31 -24.59
C ASN A 138 9.46 17.87 -24.16
N PHE A 139 9.15 17.55 -22.90
CA PHE A 139 9.39 16.25 -22.27
C PHE A 139 8.07 15.50 -22.06
N PHE A 140 8.00 14.26 -22.53
CA PHE A 140 6.78 13.45 -22.52
C PHE A 140 6.92 12.23 -21.62
N THR A 141 5.80 11.74 -21.09
CA THR A 141 5.81 10.41 -20.47
C THR A 141 6.00 9.36 -21.57
N SER A 142 6.72 8.27 -21.27
CA SER A 142 7.08 7.30 -22.31
C SER A 142 5.89 6.49 -22.82
N ALA A 143 4.77 6.44 -22.09
CA ALA A 143 3.52 5.84 -22.52
C ALA A 143 2.30 6.72 -22.18
N MET A 144 1.28 6.68 -23.04
CA MET A 144 -0.04 7.31 -22.81
C MET A 144 -0.89 6.49 -21.83
N SER A 145 -0.39 6.37 -20.60
CA SER A 145 -0.97 5.52 -19.56
C SER A 145 -0.59 6.00 -18.16
N ILE A 146 -1.07 5.27 -17.15
CA ILE A 146 -0.77 5.41 -15.72
C ILE A 146 0.70 5.06 -15.36
N SER A 147 1.04 5.21 -14.09
CA SER A 147 2.36 5.00 -13.48
C SER A 147 3.12 3.75 -13.89
N VAL A 148 2.56 2.54 -13.66
CA VAL A 148 3.32 1.28 -13.80
C VAL A 148 3.96 1.13 -15.19
N PRO A 149 3.23 1.31 -16.32
CA PRO A 149 3.80 1.44 -17.65
C PRO A 149 4.99 2.38 -17.78
N ASN A 150 4.88 3.60 -17.26
CA ASN A 150 5.95 4.61 -17.36
C ASN A 150 7.18 4.22 -16.53
N TYR A 151 7.00 3.62 -15.35
CA TYR A 151 8.13 3.06 -14.58
C TYR A 151 8.82 1.89 -15.28
N GLN A 152 8.09 1.08 -16.06
CA GLN A 152 8.71 0.05 -16.90
C GLN A 152 9.62 0.67 -17.96
N TYR A 153 9.21 1.77 -18.60
CA TYR A 153 10.07 2.53 -19.51
C TYR A 153 11.26 3.18 -18.80
N ILE A 154 11.06 3.79 -17.61
CA ILE A 154 12.14 4.42 -16.83
C ILE A 154 13.28 3.44 -16.53
N LEU A 155 12.98 2.15 -16.30
CA LEU A 155 13.99 1.17 -15.94
C LEU A 155 14.45 0.26 -17.10
N SER A 156 13.65 0.09 -18.15
CA SER A 156 13.92 -0.90 -19.21
C SER A 156 13.75 -0.41 -20.65
N ALA A 157 13.45 0.87 -20.85
CA ALA A 157 13.16 1.50 -22.15
C ALA A 157 12.00 0.88 -22.95
N GLN A 158 11.23 -0.02 -22.35
CA GLN A 158 10.06 -0.65 -22.96
C GLN A 158 9.02 -1.03 -21.92
N MET A 159 7.80 -1.31 -22.39
CA MET A 159 6.74 -1.93 -21.59
C MET A 159 6.58 -3.41 -21.97
N ASN A 160 5.95 -4.19 -21.11
CA ASN A 160 5.55 -5.57 -21.43
C ASN A 160 4.76 -5.63 -22.77
N PRO A 161 5.29 -6.30 -23.82
CA PRO A 161 4.70 -6.32 -25.15
C PRO A 161 3.58 -7.35 -25.31
N ASP A 162 3.12 -8.00 -24.23
CA ASP A 162 2.00 -8.94 -24.28
C ASP A 162 0.78 -8.26 -24.95
N PRO A 163 0.22 -8.85 -26.03
CA PRO A 163 -0.90 -8.27 -26.76
C PRO A 163 -2.11 -7.93 -25.88
N LYS A 164 -2.28 -8.56 -24.72
CA LYS A 164 -3.36 -8.23 -23.79
C LYS A 164 -3.23 -6.85 -23.13
N PHE A 165 -2.01 -6.32 -23.08
CA PHE A 165 -1.72 -4.98 -22.56
C PHE A 165 -1.74 -3.92 -23.67
N LEU A 166 -1.71 -4.35 -24.94
CA LEU A 166 -1.94 -3.48 -26.09
C LEU A 166 -3.40 -3.02 -26.05
N ASN A 167 -3.62 -1.73 -25.76
CA ASN A 167 -4.91 -1.06 -25.53
C ASN A 167 -5.55 -1.18 -24.14
N ASN A 168 -4.90 -1.85 -23.18
CA ASN A 168 -5.34 -1.85 -21.79
C ASN A 168 -4.18 -2.22 -20.84
N PRO A 169 -3.20 -1.32 -20.70
CA PRO A 169 -2.07 -1.55 -19.82
C PRO A 169 -2.51 -1.80 -18.36
N PRO A 170 -1.73 -2.61 -17.63
CA PRO A 170 -2.03 -3.13 -16.30
C PRO A 170 -1.98 -2.04 -15.23
N TYR A 171 -2.82 -2.19 -14.19
CA TYR A 171 -2.88 -1.28 -13.05
C TYR A 171 -1.96 -1.68 -11.88
N ASP A 172 -1.51 -2.95 -11.83
CA ASP A 172 -0.78 -3.52 -10.70
C ASP A 172 0.31 -4.53 -11.15
N GLN A 173 0.86 -5.31 -10.21
CA GLN A 173 1.91 -6.33 -10.44
C GLN A 173 1.54 -7.44 -11.44
N GLN A 174 0.34 -7.46 -12.03
CA GLN A 174 -0.09 -8.41 -13.05
C GLN A 174 0.73 -8.38 -14.35
N ALA A 175 1.66 -7.43 -14.50
CA ALA A 175 2.60 -7.37 -15.63
C ALA A 175 4.06 -7.40 -15.21
N SER A 176 4.44 -8.44 -14.47
CA SER A 176 5.85 -8.81 -14.31
C SER A 176 6.54 -8.81 -15.68
N MET A 177 7.69 -8.14 -15.76
CA MET A 177 8.59 -8.17 -16.89
C MET A 177 9.59 -9.31 -16.68
N ASP A 178 9.19 -10.49 -17.14
CA ASP A 178 9.98 -11.70 -16.98
C ASP A 178 11.15 -11.75 -17.98
N ASN A 179 12.39 -11.86 -17.48
CA ASN A 179 13.63 -11.88 -18.26
C ASN A 179 13.94 -10.62 -19.09
N TYR A 180 13.41 -9.46 -18.70
CA TYR A 180 13.78 -8.19 -19.34
C TYR A 180 14.97 -7.55 -18.65
N THR A 181 15.95 -7.12 -19.44
CA THR A 181 17.11 -6.38 -18.94
C THR A 181 16.72 -4.95 -18.59
N THR A 182 17.08 -4.52 -17.40
CA THR A 182 16.94 -3.14 -16.93
C THR A 182 18.28 -2.43 -16.96
N ILE A 183 18.25 -1.09 -16.87
CA ILE A 183 19.47 -0.31 -16.67
C ILE A 183 20.22 -0.73 -15.40
N LEU A 184 19.49 -1.14 -14.36
CA LEU A 184 20.07 -1.59 -13.09
C LEU A 184 20.92 -2.85 -13.28
N ASN A 185 20.42 -3.82 -14.07
CA ASN A 185 21.21 -5.01 -14.43
C ASN A 185 22.48 -4.64 -15.21
N VAL A 186 22.41 -3.64 -16.09
CA VAL A 186 23.58 -3.17 -16.86
C VAL A 186 24.59 -2.51 -15.94
N LEU A 187 24.14 -1.70 -14.97
CA LEU A 187 25.01 -1.06 -13.97
C LEU A 187 25.73 -2.11 -13.11
N ASP A 188 25.03 -3.15 -12.66
CA ASP A 188 25.64 -4.27 -11.92
C ASP A 188 26.71 -4.97 -12.76
N SER A 189 26.44 -5.24 -14.04
CA SER A 189 27.41 -5.88 -14.94
C SER A 189 28.71 -5.09 -15.12
N LYS A 190 28.68 -3.79 -14.79
CA LYS A 190 29.82 -2.87 -14.87
C LYS A 190 30.35 -2.44 -13.50
N ASN A 191 29.81 -3.00 -12.40
CA ASN A 191 30.13 -2.61 -11.02
C ASN A 191 29.92 -1.11 -10.76
N ILE A 192 28.90 -0.50 -11.38
CA ILE A 192 28.51 0.89 -11.11
C ILE A 192 27.47 0.84 -9.99
N SER A 193 27.72 1.56 -8.90
CA SER A 193 26.83 1.52 -7.74
C SER A 193 25.49 2.18 -8.04
N TRP A 194 24.41 1.50 -7.70
CA TRP A 194 23.07 2.03 -7.82
C TRP A 194 22.24 1.71 -6.58
N LYS A 195 21.25 2.55 -6.30
CA LYS A 195 20.15 2.21 -5.37
C LYS A 195 18.82 2.77 -5.87
N PHE A 196 17.77 2.06 -5.52
CA PHE A 196 16.40 2.50 -5.67
C PHE A 196 15.83 2.80 -4.28
N TYR A 197 15.53 4.07 -4.03
CA TYR A 197 15.01 4.57 -2.77
C TYR A 197 13.48 4.62 -2.85
N HIS A 198 12.82 3.51 -2.52
CA HIS A 198 11.38 3.36 -2.69
C HIS A 198 10.60 4.06 -1.56
N GLY A 199 9.70 4.95 -1.94
CA GLY A 199 8.71 5.57 -1.06
C GLY A 199 7.34 4.98 -1.30
N TRP A 200 6.53 5.60 -2.18
CA TRP A 200 5.17 5.13 -2.48
C TRP A 200 5.16 3.91 -3.43
N LEU A 201 6.15 3.78 -4.33
CA LEU A 201 6.28 2.69 -5.31
C LEU A 201 7.62 1.96 -5.20
N ASP A 202 7.57 0.64 -5.29
CA ASP A 202 8.76 -0.22 -5.43
C ASP A 202 8.79 -0.77 -6.87
N ALA A 203 9.35 0.04 -7.78
CA ALA A 203 9.40 -0.28 -9.22
C ALA A 203 10.29 -1.49 -9.57
N PRO A 204 11.45 -1.72 -8.91
CA PRO A 204 12.27 -2.91 -9.17
C PRO A 204 11.51 -4.23 -9.05
N ARG A 205 10.48 -4.34 -8.20
CA ARG A 205 9.66 -5.55 -8.06
C ARG A 205 8.93 -6.01 -9.32
N TYR A 206 8.72 -5.12 -10.28
CA TYR A 206 8.08 -5.50 -11.54
C TYR A 206 9.01 -6.31 -12.46
N PHE A 207 10.30 -6.42 -12.13
CA PHE A 207 11.28 -7.11 -12.95
C PHE A 207 11.79 -8.36 -12.23
N SER A 208 11.47 -9.52 -12.80
CA SER A 208 11.97 -10.81 -12.27
C SER A 208 13.50 -10.88 -12.17
N THR A 209 14.21 -10.14 -13.03
CA THR A 209 15.68 -10.07 -13.09
C THR A 209 16.29 -9.38 -11.87
N LEU A 210 15.52 -8.58 -11.13
CA LEU A 210 15.93 -7.84 -9.94
C LEU A 210 15.48 -8.48 -8.61
N ASN A 211 14.97 -9.72 -8.64
CA ASN A 211 14.46 -10.42 -7.46
C ASN A 211 15.52 -11.22 -6.68
N ASN A 212 16.81 -11.11 -7.04
CA ASN A 212 17.88 -11.78 -6.30
C ASN A 212 18.29 -10.99 -5.04
N THR A 213 18.94 -11.67 -4.07
CA THR A 213 19.29 -11.07 -2.77
C THR A 213 20.18 -9.83 -2.87
N GLN A 214 21.05 -9.74 -3.88
CA GLN A 214 21.96 -8.61 -4.05
C GLN A 214 21.21 -7.37 -4.52
N ASP A 215 20.37 -7.52 -5.54
CA ASP A 215 19.58 -6.41 -6.10
C ASP A 215 18.56 -5.91 -5.07
N ARG A 216 17.96 -6.82 -4.30
CA ARG A 216 17.07 -6.48 -3.19
C ARG A 216 17.76 -5.78 -2.01
N ALA A 217 19.09 -5.75 -1.96
CA ALA A 217 19.83 -4.94 -0.99
C ALA A 217 20.02 -3.48 -1.45
N ASN A 218 19.92 -3.23 -2.77
CA ASN A 218 20.00 -1.88 -3.37
C ASN A 218 18.61 -1.22 -3.48
N ASP A 219 17.54 -1.99 -3.38
CA ASP A 219 16.15 -1.55 -3.25
C ASP A 219 15.81 -1.32 -1.77
N VAL A 220 15.77 -0.05 -1.33
CA VAL A 220 15.70 0.35 0.08
C VAL A 220 14.64 1.42 0.34
N PRO A 221 14.09 1.54 1.56
CA PRO A 221 13.15 2.61 1.89
C PRO A 221 13.74 4.01 1.67
N GLU A 222 12.91 4.95 1.22
CA GLU A 222 13.31 6.34 0.90
C GLU A 222 14.17 7.02 1.98
N GLY A 223 13.86 6.82 3.27
CA GLY A 223 14.61 7.41 4.39
C GLY A 223 16.11 7.06 4.39
N ASN A 224 16.50 5.99 3.72
CA ASN A 224 17.90 5.61 3.56
C ASN A 224 18.68 6.58 2.65
N LEU A 225 18.02 7.35 1.78
CA LEU A 225 18.67 8.36 0.94
C LEU A 225 19.37 9.42 1.79
N PHE A 226 18.67 9.98 2.78
CA PHE A 226 19.24 10.96 3.71
C PHE A 226 20.37 10.36 4.57
N THR A 227 20.23 9.08 4.93
CA THR A 227 21.26 8.34 5.67
C THR A 227 22.51 8.16 4.81
N ASP A 228 22.37 7.75 3.56
CA ASP A 228 23.49 7.57 2.64
C ASP A 228 24.17 8.91 2.29
N ILE A 229 23.41 9.98 2.08
CA ILE A 229 23.97 11.33 1.85
C ILE A 229 24.79 11.78 3.07
N SER A 230 24.23 11.70 4.27
CA SER A 230 24.92 12.13 5.50
C SER A 230 26.12 11.25 5.85
N ALA A 231 26.11 9.98 5.45
CA ALA A 231 27.22 9.04 5.64
C ALA A 231 28.30 9.11 4.56
N ASN A 232 28.18 10.01 3.58
CA ASN A 232 29.03 10.03 2.38
C ASN A 232 29.07 8.66 1.66
N ASN A 233 27.89 8.09 1.43
CA ASN A 233 27.69 6.83 0.71
C ASN A 233 26.62 6.92 -0.41
N LEU A 234 26.46 8.09 -1.05
CA LEU A 234 25.53 8.24 -2.17
C LEU A 234 25.99 7.41 -3.39
N PRO A 235 25.14 6.54 -3.96
CA PRO A 235 25.46 5.75 -5.15
C PRO A 235 25.72 6.60 -6.39
N SER A 236 26.36 6.00 -7.39
CA SER A 236 26.57 6.63 -8.70
C SER A 236 25.25 6.89 -9.46
N VAL A 237 24.28 5.98 -9.36
CA VAL A 237 22.94 6.17 -9.93
C VAL A 237 21.87 5.90 -8.88
N SER A 238 21.05 6.91 -8.59
CA SER A 238 20.01 6.83 -7.57
C SER A 238 18.65 7.14 -8.20
N PHE A 239 17.67 6.28 -7.95
CA PHE A 239 16.27 6.54 -8.26
C PHE A 239 15.51 6.73 -6.95
N THR A 240 14.53 7.63 -6.90
CA THR A 240 13.66 7.79 -5.74
C THR A 240 12.22 8.07 -6.16
N THR A 241 11.28 7.50 -5.41
CA THR A 241 9.83 7.69 -5.58
C THR A 241 9.26 8.24 -4.26
N PRO A 242 9.28 9.56 -4.03
CA PRO A 242 9.06 10.12 -2.70
C PRO A 242 7.77 9.68 -2.03
N SER A 243 7.82 9.27 -0.76
CA SER A 243 6.65 8.81 0.01
C SER A 243 5.62 9.91 0.25
N GLN A 244 6.06 11.17 0.24
CA GLN A 244 5.22 12.35 0.10
C GLN A 244 5.41 12.89 -1.32
N SER A 245 4.53 12.47 -2.22
CA SER A 245 4.36 13.06 -3.55
C SER A 245 3.00 13.76 -3.62
N GLU A 246 2.88 14.76 -4.48
CA GLU A 246 1.62 15.44 -4.78
C GLU A 246 0.72 14.60 -5.70
N HIS A 247 0.14 13.50 -5.21
CA HIS A 247 -0.77 12.72 -6.06
C HIS A 247 -2.00 13.54 -6.49
N GLN A 248 -2.82 12.94 -7.37
CA GLN A 248 -4.14 13.45 -7.72
C GLN A 248 -4.94 13.92 -6.48
N PRO A 249 -5.78 14.96 -6.62
CA PRO A 249 -6.62 15.45 -5.55
C PRO A 249 -7.33 14.32 -4.78
N PRO A 250 -7.32 14.34 -3.43
CA PRO A 250 -7.24 15.53 -2.59
C PRO A 250 -5.86 15.84 -1.96
N GLN A 251 -4.75 15.31 -2.49
CA GLN A 251 -3.43 15.50 -1.87
C GLN A 251 -2.89 16.93 -2.04
N ASP A 252 -2.21 17.44 -1.02
CA ASP A 252 -1.71 18.82 -1.00
C ASP A 252 -0.35 18.92 -1.70
N ILE A 253 -0.31 19.65 -2.81
CA ILE A 253 0.87 19.89 -3.64
C ILE A 253 2.08 20.44 -2.87
N LYS A 254 1.84 21.15 -1.76
CA LYS A 254 2.90 21.76 -0.93
C LYS A 254 3.80 20.70 -0.31
N LEU A 255 3.24 19.54 -0.04
CA LEU A 255 3.93 18.44 0.64
C LEU A 255 4.89 17.73 -0.31
N GLY A 256 4.47 17.56 -1.55
CA GLY A 256 5.34 17.03 -2.59
C GLY A 256 6.46 18.01 -2.96
N GLU A 257 6.19 19.32 -2.92
CA GLU A 257 7.22 20.36 -3.06
C GLU A 257 8.22 20.34 -1.89
N ASP A 258 7.75 20.32 -0.64
CA ASP A 258 8.58 20.24 0.56
C ASP A 258 9.47 18.98 0.60
N ALA A 259 8.92 17.82 0.22
CA ALA A 259 9.67 16.58 0.13
C ALA A 259 10.81 16.69 -0.91
N THR A 260 10.53 17.29 -2.07
CA THR A 260 11.52 17.50 -3.12
C THR A 260 12.63 18.45 -2.67
N VAL A 261 12.25 19.57 -2.04
CA VAL A 261 13.21 20.53 -1.48
C VAL A 261 14.08 19.90 -0.40
N SER A 262 13.53 19.03 0.43
CA SER A 262 14.29 18.31 1.46
C SER A 262 15.39 17.43 0.86
N ILE A 263 15.07 16.68 -0.20
CA ILE A 263 16.04 15.85 -0.94
C ILE A 263 17.11 16.74 -1.60
N LEU A 264 16.70 17.79 -2.31
CA LEU A 264 17.62 18.71 -2.99
C LEU A 264 18.55 19.42 -2.01
N ASN A 265 18.04 19.93 -0.90
CA ASN A 265 18.84 20.56 0.14
C ASN A 265 19.85 19.58 0.73
N ALA A 266 19.48 18.33 0.98
CA ALA A 266 20.42 17.32 1.46
C ALA A 266 21.56 17.10 0.47
N ILE A 267 21.27 17.03 -0.83
CA ILE A 267 22.30 16.90 -1.88
C ILE A 267 23.15 18.17 -1.98
N MET A 268 22.51 19.34 -2.05
CA MET A 268 23.14 20.65 -2.25
C MET A 268 24.05 21.08 -1.09
N THR A 269 23.76 20.61 0.13
CA THR A 269 24.59 20.87 1.32
C THR A 269 25.63 19.78 1.56
N SER A 270 25.55 18.67 0.84
CA SER A 270 26.52 17.58 0.94
C SER A 270 27.78 17.82 0.09
N PRO A 271 28.87 17.07 0.33
CA PRO A 271 30.03 17.07 -0.55
C PRO A 271 29.74 16.64 -2.01
N TYR A 272 28.58 16.03 -2.27
CA TYR A 272 28.21 15.52 -3.59
C TYR A 272 27.77 16.58 -4.59
N TRP A 273 27.35 17.76 -4.12
CA TRP A 273 26.75 18.80 -4.97
C TRP A 273 27.56 19.04 -6.25
N ASN A 274 28.88 19.25 -6.12
CA ASN A 274 29.80 19.60 -7.20
C ASN A 274 29.96 18.52 -8.30
N SER A 275 29.31 17.38 -8.15
CA SER A 275 29.39 16.24 -9.09
C SER A 275 28.04 15.55 -9.32
N THR A 276 26.93 16.19 -8.93
CA THR A 276 25.59 15.59 -9.05
C THR A 276 24.77 16.21 -10.17
N ALA A 277 24.03 15.38 -10.91
CA ALA A 277 22.93 15.80 -11.76
C ALA A 277 21.62 15.24 -11.18
N VAL A 278 20.67 16.12 -10.86
CA VAL A 278 19.35 15.76 -10.36
C VAL A 278 18.31 16.01 -11.45
N PHE A 279 17.49 15.01 -11.73
CA PHE A 279 16.35 15.07 -12.64
C PHE A 279 15.07 14.94 -11.84
N ILE A 280 14.13 15.87 -11.99
CA ILE A 280 12.82 15.82 -11.30
C ILE A 280 11.75 15.77 -12.37
N THR A 281 10.96 14.71 -12.36
CA THR A 281 9.87 14.48 -13.33
C THR A 281 8.65 13.87 -12.66
N TRP A 282 7.54 13.82 -13.39
CA TRP A 282 6.35 13.07 -13.05
C TRP A 282 6.25 11.82 -13.93
N ASP A 283 5.62 10.78 -13.39
CA ASP A 283 5.44 9.46 -13.99
C ASP A 283 4.31 9.44 -15.05
N ASP A 284 3.21 10.14 -14.79
CA ASP A 284 2.03 10.21 -15.63
C ASP A 284 1.28 11.56 -15.51
N TYR A 285 0.27 11.73 -16.36
CA TYR A 285 -0.43 12.99 -16.57
C TYR A 285 -1.54 13.30 -15.53
N GLY A 286 -1.93 12.34 -14.70
CA GLY A 286 -2.89 12.54 -13.62
C GLY A 286 -4.32 12.88 -14.04
N GLY A 287 -4.64 12.82 -15.33
CA GLY A 287 -5.91 13.34 -15.86
C GLY A 287 -5.90 14.84 -16.16
N TRP A 288 -4.78 15.54 -15.95
CA TRP A 288 -4.65 16.98 -16.14
C TRP A 288 -4.47 17.34 -17.61
N TYR A 289 -4.92 18.55 -17.98
CA TYR A 289 -4.83 19.07 -19.33
C TYR A 289 -3.38 19.36 -19.74
N ASP A 290 -3.04 19.01 -20.97
CA ASP A 290 -1.88 19.54 -21.70
C ASP A 290 -2.29 19.81 -23.14
N HIS A 291 -1.83 20.93 -23.69
CA HIS A 291 -2.23 21.37 -25.01
C HIS A 291 -1.41 20.72 -26.15
N VAL A 292 -0.25 20.14 -25.86
CA VAL A 292 0.65 19.60 -26.88
C VAL A 292 0.30 18.14 -27.17
N PRO A 293 -0.08 17.79 -28.41
CA PRO A 293 -0.38 16.41 -28.75
C PRO A 293 0.88 15.55 -28.75
N PRO A 294 0.93 14.45 -27.97
CA PRO A 294 2.08 13.57 -27.95
C PRO A 294 2.25 12.78 -29.25
N LEU A 295 3.52 12.61 -29.66
CA LEU A 295 3.87 11.86 -30.86
C LEU A 295 3.67 10.36 -30.64
N GLN A 296 3.12 9.69 -31.66
CA GLN A 296 2.88 8.24 -31.64
C GLN A 296 4.08 7.53 -32.27
N VAL A 297 5.09 7.28 -31.44
CA VAL A 297 6.44 6.82 -31.82
C VAL A 297 6.61 5.30 -31.85
N ASP A 298 5.67 4.54 -31.27
CA ASP A 298 5.59 3.08 -31.33
C ASP A 298 4.14 2.62 -31.06
N GLY A 299 3.94 1.34 -30.70
CA GLY A 299 2.62 0.77 -30.40
C GLY A 299 1.94 1.34 -29.14
N PHE A 300 2.65 2.08 -28.29
CA PHE A 300 2.11 2.74 -27.11
C PHE A 300 2.16 4.27 -27.19
N GLY A 301 3.02 4.81 -28.07
CA GLY A 301 3.21 6.23 -28.27
C GLY A 301 3.80 6.93 -27.04
N TYR A 302 4.14 8.20 -27.17
CA TYR A 302 4.33 9.03 -25.98
C TYR A 302 2.98 9.28 -25.30
N GLY A 303 3.01 9.45 -23.98
CA GLY A 303 1.91 10.06 -23.24
C GLY A 303 2.05 11.57 -23.20
N PHE A 304 1.17 12.25 -22.44
CA PHE A 304 1.17 13.71 -22.34
C PHE A 304 2.49 14.25 -21.78
N ARG A 305 2.75 15.54 -21.98
CA ARG A 305 3.96 16.17 -21.43
C ARG A 305 3.95 16.13 -19.91
N ALA A 306 5.07 15.72 -19.33
CA ALA A 306 5.35 15.83 -17.91
C ALA A 306 6.41 16.93 -17.70
N PRO A 307 6.37 17.68 -16.59
CA PRO A 307 7.45 18.60 -16.31
C PRO A 307 8.76 17.87 -16.08
N LEU A 308 9.87 18.46 -16.54
CA LEU A 308 11.22 17.99 -16.20
C LEU A 308 12.06 19.20 -15.76
N LEU A 309 12.57 19.14 -14.52
CA LEU A 309 13.61 20.04 -14.03
C LEU A 309 14.95 19.32 -13.99
N ILE A 310 16.00 19.99 -14.48
CA ILE A 310 17.37 19.47 -14.39
C ILE A 310 18.19 20.42 -13.51
N ILE A 311 18.63 19.91 -12.36
CA ILE A 311 19.31 20.67 -11.31
C ILE A 311 20.73 20.12 -11.14
N SER A 312 21.72 20.98 -11.38
CA SER A 312 23.13 20.62 -11.25
C SER A 312 23.99 21.88 -11.14
N PRO A 313 25.17 21.82 -10.51
CA PRO A 313 26.18 22.88 -10.65
C PRO A 313 26.63 23.12 -12.09
N TYR A 314 26.38 22.17 -13.02
CA TYR A 314 26.73 22.29 -14.44
C TYR A 314 25.52 22.55 -15.35
N ALA A 315 24.31 22.64 -14.79
CA ALA A 315 23.12 22.96 -15.58
C ALA A 315 23.18 24.43 -16.05
N LYS A 316 22.68 24.69 -17.26
CA LYS A 316 22.54 26.05 -17.79
C LYS A 316 21.59 26.85 -16.90
N GLN A 317 21.89 28.13 -16.67
CA GLN A 317 21.09 28.97 -15.77
C GLN A 317 19.85 29.52 -16.46
N GLY A 318 18.68 29.33 -15.85
CA GLY A 318 17.40 29.87 -16.33
C GLY A 318 17.08 29.46 -17.77
N PHE A 319 17.51 28.25 -18.15
CA PHE A 319 17.45 27.77 -19.52
C PHE A 319 16.19 26.93 -19.73
N ILE A 320 15.39 27.28 -20.73
CA ILE A 320 14.26 26.46 -21.15
C ILE A 320 14.73 25.60 -22.31
N ASP A 321 14.72 24.29 -22.12
CA ASP A 321 15.11 23.33 -23.13
C ASP A 321 13.89 22.79 -23.87
N HIS A 322 13.91 22.95 -25.19
CA HIS A 322 12.83 22.56 -26.10
C HIS A 322 13.12 21.22 -26.81
N THR A 323 14.23 20.57 -26.45
CA THR A 323 14.63 19.29 -27.05
C THR A 323 13.59 18.23 -26.70
N LEU A 324 13.18 17.46 -27.71
CA LEU A 324 12.26 16.34 -27.51
C LEU A 324 12.90 15.29 -26.59
N GLY A 325 12.23 14.96 -25.50
CA GLY A 325 12.64 13.90 -24.58
C GLY A 325 11.46 13.11 -24.04
N ASP A 326 11.75 11.93 -23.51
CA ASP A 326 10.82 11.14 -22.70
C ASP A 326 11.57 10.46 -21.55
N HIS A 327 10.90 9.63 -20.73
CA HIS A 327 11.57 8.96 -19.61
C HIS A 327 12.78 8.12 -20.03
N THR A 328 12.84 7.64 -21.26
CA THR A 328 14.00 6.89 -21.77
C THR A 328 15.23 7.76 -22.01
N SER A 329 15.08 9.09 -22.05
CA SER A 329 16.21 10.04 -22.03
C SER A 329 17.05 9.95 -20.76
N PHE A 330 16.49 9.53 -19.62
CA PHE A 330 17.30 9.28 -18.41
C PHE A 330 18.26 8.12 -18.62
N LEU A 331 17.78 7.05 -19.26
CA LEU A 331 18.59 5.89 -19.62
C LEU A 331 19.69 6.29 -20.59
N LYS A 332 19.34 7.06 -21.61
CA LYS A 332 20.32 7.60 -22.57
C LYS A 332 21.39 8.47 -21.92
N PHE A 333 21.04 9.30 -20.93
CA PHE A 333 22.02 10.09 -20.18
C PHE A 333 22.98 9.18 -19.38
N ILE A 334 22.46 8.16 -18.68
CA ILE A 334 23.26 7.16 -17.94
C ILE A 334 24.18 6.40 -18.90
N GLU A 335 23.66 5.94 -20.03
CA GLU A 335 24.40 5.24 -21.07
C GLU A 335 25.54 6.10 -21.62
N THR A 336 25.27 7.37 -21.89
CA THR A 336 26.26 8.31 -22.41
C THR A 336 27.35 8.59 -21.37
N LEU A 337 26.97 8.79 -20.10
CA LEU A 337 27.92 9.04 -19.01
C LEU A 337 28.88 7.86 -18.78
N TYR A 338 28.36 6.63 -18.83
CA TYR A 338 29.12 5.42 -18.51
C TYR A 338 29.54 4.59 -19.73
N SER A 339 29.29 5.10 -20.95
CA SER A 339 29.55 4.38 -22.22
C SER A 339 28.90 2.99 -22.26
N LEU A 340 27.62 2.91 -21.87
CA LEU A 340 26.82 1.68 -21.87
C LEU A 340 26.03 1.55 -23.18
N PRO A 341 25.72 0.32 -23.63
CA PRO A 341 24.85 0.11 -24.78
C PRO A 341 23.39 0.45 -24.43
N PRO A 342 22.58 0.89 -25.40
CA PRO A 342 21.14 1.07 -25.20
C PRO A 342 20.45 -0.27 -24.96
N LEU A 343 19.38 -0.26 -24.16
CA LEU A 343 18.56 -1.43 -23.87
C LEU A 343 17.66 -1.79 -25.06
N THR A 344 17.15 -0.79 -25.79
CA THR A 344 16.20 -0.97 -26.90
C THR A 344 16.47 0.01 -28.05
N GLN A 345 15.56 0.10 -29.03
CA GLN A 345 15.60 1.20 -30.00
C GLN A 345 15.06 2.53 -29.43
N ARG A 346 14.26 2.49 -28.36
CA ARG A 346 13.57 3.66 -27.82
C ARG A 346 14.55 4.63 -27.16
N ASP A 347 15.32 4.14 -26.19
CA ASP A 347 16.44 4.83 -25.56
C ASP A 347 17.59 5.10 -26.54
N ALA A 348 17.86 4.20 -27.51
CA ALA A 348 18.89 4.45 -28.52
C ALA A 348 18.67 5.76 -29.31
N GLN A 349 17.41 6.12 -29.56
CA GLN A 349 16.99 7.34 -30.28
C GLN A 349 16.58 8.49 -29.35
N ALA A 350 16.57 8.28 -28.04
CA ALA A 350 16.21 9.30 -27.08
C ALA A 350 17.27 10.42 -27.03
N SER A 351 16.85 11.62 -26.63
CA SER A 351 17.78 12.70 -26.30
C SER A 351 18.64 12.30 -25.11
N ASP A 352 19.93 12.62 -25.17
CA ASP A 352 20.88 12.33 -24.09
C ASP A 352 20.88 13.40 -22.99
N LEU A 353 20.04 14.44 -23.09
CA LEU A 353 19.88 15.55 -22.15
C LEU A 353 21.16 16.38 -21.90
N THR A 354 22.24 16.15 -22.65
CA THR A 354 23.53 16.83 -22.40
C THR A 354 23.49 18.31 -22.78
N ASP A 355 22.59 18.69 -23.68
CA ASP A 355 22.33 20.09 -24.04
C ASP A 355 21.83 20.94 -22.86
N ALA A 356 21.30 20.33 -21.80
CA ALA A 356 20.94 21.02 -20.57
C ALA A 356 22.16 21.56 -19.79
N PHE A 357 23.35 21.05 -20.10
CA PHE A 357 24.56 21.28 -19.31
C PHE A 357 25.60 22.13 -20.03
N ASN A 358 26.42 22.81 -19.25
CA ASN A 358 27.68 23.41 -19.67
C ASN A 358 28.81 22.81 -18.82
N PHE A 359 29.38 21.69 -19.25
CA PHE A 359 30.45 21.01 -18.52
C PHE A 359 31.80 21.76 -18.51
N THR A 360 31.90 22.87 -19.24
CA THR A 360 33.10 23.73 -19.22
C THR A 360 33.05 24.80 -18.13
N GLN A 361 31.90 25.00 -17.49
CA GLN A 361 31.75 25.97 -16.40
C GLN A 361 32.30 25.43 -15.08
N SER A 362 32.82 26.33 -14.24
CA SER A 362 33.09 25.99 -12.84
C SER A 362 31.78 25.63 -12.13
N PRO A 363 31.77 24.63 -11.24
CA PRO A 363 30.56 24.22 -10.54
C PRO A 363 29.92 25.40 -9.81
N ARG A 364 28.65 25.67 -10.12
CA ARG A 364 27.88 26.76 -9.51
C ARG A 364 27.55 26.44 -8.04
N SER A 365 27.40 27.49 -7.23
CA SER A 365 26.95 27.35 -5.84
C SER A 365 25.56 26.69 -5.73
N PRO A 366 25.30 25.96 -4.64
CA PRO A 366 23.99 25.38 -4.38
C PRO A 366 22.90 26.45 -4.15
N LEU A 367 21.66 26.14 -4.56
CA LEU A 367 20.47 26.93 -4.25
C LEU A 367 19.70 26.26 -3.10
N VAL A 368 20.18 26.44 -1.88
CA VAL A 368 19.54 25.86 -0.68
C VAL A 368 18.31 26.68 -0.31
N LEU A 369 17.13 26.06 -0.32
CA LEU A 369 15.86 26.71 -0.01
C LEU A 369 15.46 26.47 1.47
N PRO A 370 14.57 27.27 2.08
CA PRO A 370 14.27 27.24 3.52
C PRO A 370 13.63 25.95 4.09
N GLY A 371 13.33 24.96 3.26
CA GLY A 371 12.83 23.64 3.68
C GLY A 371 11.37 23.57 4.12
N ILE A 372 10.76 24.69 4.55
CA ILE A 372 9.32 24.84 4.78
C ILE A 372 8.74 25.65 3.62
N TYR A 373 7.65 25.20 2.99
CA TYR A 373 6.90 25.95 1.98
C TYR A 373 6.64 27.40 2.40
N ILE A 374 7.08 28.35 1.57
CA ILE A 374 6.78 29.77 1.72
C ILE A 374 5.89 30.18 0.53
N PRO A 375 4.63 30.60 0.73
CA PRO A 375 3.81 31.08 -0.38
C PRO A 375 4.37 32.39 -0.97
N ASN A 376 4.17 32.61 -2.28
CA ASN A 376 4.40 33.90 -2.96
C ASN A 376 5.81 34.50 -2.85
N HIS A 377 6.88 33.71 -2.82
CA HIS A 377 8.25 34.25 -2.72
C HIS A 377 9.02 34.34 -4.05
N TYR A 378 8.44 33.89 -5.16
CA TYR A 378 9.07 33.92 -6.48
C TYR A 378 9.06 35.32 -7.14
N PRO A 379 10.12 35.73 -7.87
CA PRO A 379 11.41 35.07 -7.96
C PRO A 379 12.28 35.38 -6.73
N LEU A 380 13.07 34.41 -6.29
CA LEU A 380 14.17 34.68 -5.38
C LEU A 380 15.15 35.68 -6.01
N GLN A 381 15.18 36.92 -5.53
CA GLN A 381 16.16 37.91 -5.94
C GLN A 381 17.53 37.60 -5.33
N LEU A 382 18.35 36.87 -6.08
CA LEU A 382 19.79 36.75 -5.82
C LEU A 382 20.48 38.06 -6.25
N THR A 383 20.96 38.85 -5.30
CA THR A 383 21.70 40.09 -5.62
C THR A 383 23.04 39.75 -6.28
N SER A 384 23.18 40.18 -7.53
CA SER A 384 24.38 40.04 -8.35
C SER A 384 25.50 40.96 -7.88
N SER A 385 26.40 40.50 -7.00
CA SER A 385 27.68 41.20 -6.77
C SER A 385 28.80 40.25 -6.37
N LEU A 386 29.44 39.61 -7.34
CA LEU A 386 30.83 39.18 -7.21
C LEU A 386 31.61 39.83 -8.36
N ASN A 387 32.48 40.78 -8.01
CA ASN A 387 33.48 41.33 -8.91
C ASN A 387 34.45 40.22 -9.37
N PRO A 388 35.03 40.30 -10.58
CA PRO A 388 36.07 39.37 -11.02
C PRO A 388 37.29 39.46 -10.10
N LEU A 389 37.74 38.29 -9.60
CA LEU A 389 38.87 38.12 -8.68
C LEU A 389 40.20 38.53 -9.34
N THR A 390 41.07 39.23 -8.61
CA THR A 390 42.48 39.44 -8.97
C THR A 390 43.29 38.17 -8.67
N VAL A 391 44.25 37.81 -9.53
CA VAL A 391 45.08 36.60 -9.37
C VAL A 391 45.83 36.63 -8.02
N GLY A 392 45.47 35.74 -7.09
CA GLY A 392 46.13 35.58 -5.78
C GLY A 392 45.22 35.73 -4.56
N GLU A 393 43.99 36.23 -4.71
CA GLU A 393 43.03 36.37 -3.61
C GLU A 393 42.24 35.07 -3.35
N SER A 394 42.04 34.74 -2.07
CA SER A 394 41.14 33.68 -1.65
C SER A 394 39.69 34.15 -1.74
N VAL A 395 38.81 33.32 -2.29
CA VAL A 395 37.37 33.59 -2.35
C VAL A 395 36.83 33.65 -0.93
N THR A 396 36.14 34.74 -0.59
CA THR A 396 35.40 34.83 0.66
C THR A 396 33.89 34.78 0.44
N LEU A 397 33.20 34.21 1.42
CA LEU A 397 31.76 34.21 1.58
C LEU A 397 31.46 34.93 2.88
N THR A 398 30.66 35.98 2.80
CA THR A 398 30.14 36.68 3.97
C THR A 398 28.69 36.24 4.20
N THR A 399 28.36 35.82 5.41
CA THR A 399 26.97 35.62 5.85
C THR A 399 26.61 36.67 6.88
N VAL A 400 25.32 36.96 7.03
CA VAL A 400 24.82 37.88 8.06
C VAL A 400 23.68 37.22 8.82
N SER A 401 23.67 37.39 10.14
CA SER A 401 22.58 36.97 11.02
C SER A 401 22.16 38.13 11.92
N SER A 402 20.92 38.07 12.41
CA SER A 402 20.38 39.03 13.36
C SER A 402 20.13 38.35 14.71
N SER A 403 20.43 39.05 15.80
CA SER A 403 20.22 38.53 17.16
C SER A 403 18.74 38.48 17.59
N ALA A 404 17.84 39.22 16.92
CA ALA A 404 16.41 39.25 17.22
C ALA A 404 15.61 39.61 15.96
N ASN A 405 14.82 38.67 15.41
CA ASN A 405 14.03 38.87 14.20
C ASN A 405 12.75 37.99 14.22
N PRO A 406 11.54 38.58 14.32
CA PRO A 406 11.27 40.02 14.41
C PRO A 406 11.85 40.65 15.69
N SER A 407 12.16 41.94 15.65
CA SER A 407 12.44 42.77 16.82
C SER A 407 11.27 43.71 17.12
N THR A 408 11.21 44.27 18.32
CA THR A 408 10.27 45.36 18.66
C THR A 408 10.90 46.74 18.42
N PRO A 409 10.11 47.83 18.29
CA PRO A 409 10.66 49.17 18.16
C PRO A 409 11.58 49.50 19.33
N SER A 410 12.76 50.06 19.05
CA SER A 410 13.81 50.37 20.04
C SER A 410 14.55 49.17 20.67
N GLN A 411 14.22 47.92 20.31
CA GLN A 411 14.99 46.76 20.76
C GLN A 411 16.37 46.77 20.11
N GLN A 412 17.42 46.57 20.91
CA GLN A 412 18.78 46.45 20.40
C GLN A 412 18.90 45.16 19.57
N VAL A 413 19.14 45.31 18.26
CA VAL A 413 19.43 44.22 17.33
C VAL A 413 20.92 44.22 17.04
N THR A 414 21.57 43.07 17.20
CA THR A 414 22.96 42.87 16.82
C THR A 414 23.03 42.06 15.54
N PHE A 415 23.59 42.66 14.50
CA PHE A 415 23.94 41.97 13.27
C PHE A 415 25.34 41.38 13.41
N THR A 416 25.47 40.10 13.09
CA THR A 416 26.75 39.40 13.09
C THR A 416 27.05 38.96 11.68
N ALA A 417 28.16 39.45 11.13
CA ALA A 417 28.70 39.01 9.86
C ALA A 417 29.80 37.97 10.09
N THR A 418 29.73 36.87 9.35
CA THR A 418 30.77 35.83 9.37
C THR A 418 31.39 35.73 7.99
N VAL A 419 32.70 35.94 7.92
CA VAL A 419 33.52 35.74 6.73
C VAL A 419 34.17 34.36 6.85
N ASN A 420 34.00 33.50 5.86
CA ASN A 420 34.52 32.12 5.85
C ASN A 420 36.06 32.01 5.67
N SER A 421 36.81 32.94 6.26
CA SER A 421 38.27 32.96 6.27
C SER A 421 38.76 33.45 7.62
N THR A 422 39.51 32.59 8.33
CA THR A 422 40.10 32.92 9.64
C THR A 422 41.32 33.83 9.53
N THR A 423 41.86 34.00 8.32
CA THR A 423 42.97 34.92 8.00
C THR A 423 42.47 36.25 7.44
N ALA A 424 41.15 36.40 7.20
CA ALA A 424 40.56 37.65 6.76
C ALA A 424 40.67 38.72 7.84
N THR A 425 41.09 39.90 7.41
CA THR A 425 41.28 41.11 8.21
C THR A 425 40.48 42.26 7.62
N GLY A 426 40.32 43.36 8.37
CA GLY A 426 39.63 44.56 7.89
C GLY A 426 38.28 44.80 8.55
N THR A 427 37.31 45.30 7.79
CA THR A 427 35.99 45.73 8.29
C THR A 427 34.85 45.20 7.44
N VAL A 428 33.69 45.01 8.06
CA VAL A 428 32.43 44.66 7.41
C VAL A 428 31.43 45.79 7.60
N GLU A 429 30.84 46.25 6.50
CA GLU A 429 29.80 47.29 6.48
C GLU A 429 28.41 46.65 6.51
N PHE A 430 27.55 47.06 7.45
CA PHE A 430 26.17 46.61 7.55
C PHE A 430 25.25 47.65 6.95
N ASN A 431 24.50 47.25 5.93
CA ASN A 431 23.65 48.14 5.13
C ASN A 431 22.20 47.71 5.20
N ASP A 432 21.31 48.68 5.33
CA ASP A 432 19.89 48.50 5.05
C ASP A 432 19.62 48.87 3.59
N THR A 433 19.35 47.86 2.78
CA THR A 433 19.04 47.96 1.36
C THR A 433 17.56 48.15 1.08
N SER A 434 16.69 48.22 2.10
CA SER A 434 15.28 48.57 1.87
C SER A 434 15.05 50.06 1.55
N THR A 435 16.08 50.91 1.73
CA THR A 435 16.06 52.32 1.34
C THR A 435 16.81 52.54 0.02
N THR A 436 16.40 53.53 -0.78
CA THR A 436 17.13 53.96 -1.98
C THR A 436 17.52 55.43 -1.88
N PRO A 437 18.83 55.77 -1.78
CA PRO A 437 19.99 54.86 -1.76
C PRO A 437 20.07 53.99 -0.48
N PRO A 438 20.80 52.85 -0.51
CA PRO A 438 21.01 52.03 0.69
C PRO A 438 21.62 52.83 1.83
N THR A 439 21.12 52.60 3.04
CA THR A 439 21.57 53.32 4.24
C THR A 439 22.62 52.47 4.95
N ILE A 440 23.81 53.04 5.17
CA ILE A 440 24.83 52.41 6.02
C ILE A 440 24.34 52.48 7.47
N LEU A 441 24.04 51.33 8.07
CA LEU A 441 23.67 51.24 9.47
C LEU A 441 24.90 51.40 10.35
N GLY A 442 25.99 50.71 10.01
CA GLY A 442 27.28 50.85 10.69
C GLY A 442 28.34 49.87 10.21
N ILE A 443 29.49 49.88 10.88
CA ILE A 443 30.70 49.13 10.49
C ILE A 443 31.19 48.31 11.68
N GLY A 444 31.46 47.02 11.46
CA GLY A 444 32.09 46.12 12.43
C GLY A 444 33.54 45.79 12.03
N ALA A 445 34.45 45.77 13.00
CA ALA A 445 35.81 45.29 12.78
C ALA A 445 35.83 43.75 12.71
N LEU A 446 36.54 43.19 11.74
CA LEU A 446 36.66 41.74 11.57
C LEU A 446 37.71 41.20 12.56
N SER A 447 37.28 40.28 13.42
CA SER A 447 38.13 39.57 14.38
C SER A 447 37.80 38.07 14.30
N SER A 448 38.82 37.26 13.98
CA SER A 448 38.69 35.80 13.85
C SER A 448 37.55 35.35 12.91
N GLY A 449 37.38 36.04 11.77
CA GLY A 449 36.33 35.74 10.79
C GLY A 449 34.94 36.28 11.14
N THR A 450 34.78 37.06 12.21
CA THR A 450 33.48 37.63 12.60
C THR A 450 33.55 39.14 12.82
N ALA A 451 32.50 39.86 12.44
CA ALA A 451 32.30 41.28 12.71
C ALA A 451 30.88 41.50 13.22
N THR A 452 30.69 42.42 14.17
CA THR A 452 29.36 42.71 14.73
C THR A 452 29.04 44.19 14.69
N TYR A 453 27.75 44.49 14.59
CA TYR A 453 27.20 45.84 14.71
C TYR A 453 25.85 45.79 15.42
N SER A 454 25.65 46.62 16.44
CA SER A 454 24.40 46.66 17.22
C SER A 454 23.69 48.00 17.04
N THR A 455 22.37 47.97 16.80
CA THR A 455 21.53 49.17 16.67
C THR A 455 20.18 49.00 17.36
N PRO A 456 19.72 49.98 18.15
CA PRO A 456 18.34 50.05 18.63
C PRO A 456 17.43 50.85 17.68
N SER A 457 17.98 51.37 16.58
CA SER A 457 17.42 52.52 15.85
C SER A 457 16.55 52.14 14.66
N LEU A 458 16.30 50.85 14.43
CA LEU A 458 15.50 50.41 13.29
C LEU A 458 14.05 50.84 13.48
N SER A 459 13.50 51.53 12.48
CA SER A 459 12.11 51.95 12.45
C SER A 459 11.18 50.73 12.42
N SER A 460 9.91 50.90 12.77
CA SER A 460 8.92 49.84 12.54
C SER A 460 8.75 49.56 11.05
N GLY A 461 8.77 48.30 10.65
CA GLY A 461 8.72 47.89 9.25
C GLY A 461 9.63 46.72 8.93
N SER A 462 9.72 46.36 7.66
CA SER A 462 10.64 45.35 7.16
C SER A 462 11.91 46.03 6.64
N HIS A 463 13.06 45.56 7.09
CA HIS A 463 14.38 46.06 6.72
C HIS A 463 15.17 44.96 6.00
N SER A 464 15.87 45.31 4.92
CA SER A 464 16.65 44.34 4.13
C SER A 464 18.12 44.53 4.47
N ILE A 465 18.71 43.65 5.26
CA ILE A 465 20.04 43.86 5.86
C ILE A 465 21.09 43.02 5.14
N VAL A 466 22.13 43.66 4.61
CA VAL A 466 23.30 43.00 4.02
C VAL A 466 24.58 43.35 4.80
N ALA A 467 25.50 42.40 4.88
CA ALA A 467 26.86 42.62 5.38
C ALA A 467 27.84 42.56 4.21
N LYS A 468 28.62 43.63 4.03
CA LYS A 468 29.60 43.77 2.94
C LYS A 468 31.00 43.76 3.51
N TYR A 469 31.71 42.65 3.32
CA TYR A 469 33.14 42.56 3.56
C TYR A 469 33.90 43.21 2.39
N LEU A 470 34.75 44.19 2.69
CA LEU A 470 35.43 44.98 1.66
C LEU A 470 36.68 44.30 1.07
N GLY A 471 37.04 43.12 1.56
CA GLY A 471 38.25 42.41 1.16
C GLY A 471 39.50 42.90 1.89
N ASP A 472 40.59 42.15 1.73
CA ASP A 472 41.94 42.53 2.10
C ASP A 472 42.95 42.04 1.04
N THR A 473 44.25 42.17 1.32
CA THR A 473 45.32 41.79 0.37
C THR A 473 45.32 40.31 -0.04
N ASN A 474 44.71 39.43 0.76
CA ASN A 474 44.73 37.98 0.55
C ASN A 474 43.32 37.39 0.37
N ASN A 475 42.27 38.17 0.64
CA ASN A 475 40.89 37.73 0.71
C ASN A 475 40.02 38.68 -0.10
N ALA A 476 39.32 38.16 -1.10
CA ALA A 476 38.47 38.96 -1.95
C ALA A 476 37.31 39.60 -1.16
N ALA A 477 36.80 40.74 -1.62
CA ALA A 477 35.58 41.34 -1.10
C ALA A 477 34.38 40.40 -1.34
N SER A 478 33.43 40.37 -0.40
CA SER A 478 32.19 39.61 -0.55
C SER A 478 31.02 40.30 0.15
N THR A 479 29.82 40.12 -0.37
CA THR A 479 28.59 40.66 0.23
C THR A 479 27.67 39.50 0.57
N SER A 480 27.05 39.56 1.75
CA SER A 480 26.06 38.56 2.14
C SER A 480 24.79 38.69 1.31
N ILE A 481 24.02 37.61 1.25
CA ILE A 481 22.60 37.71 0.95
C ILE A 481 21.92 38.62 1.98
N ALA A 482 20.86 39.30 1.56
CA ALA A 482 20.08 40.13 2.46
C ALA A 482 19.26 39.25 3.41
N ILE A 483 19.30 39.55 4.70
CA ILE A 483 18.32 39.04 5.67
C ILE A 483 17.20 40.05 5.81
N THR A 484 15.95 39.59 5.85
CA THR A 484 14.83 40.48 6.15
C THR A 484 14.67 40.61 7.65
N GLN A 485 15.01 41.76 8.23
CA GLN A 485 14.78 42.10 9.63
C GLN A 485 13.40 42.75 9.78
N TYR A 486 12.47 42.06 10.43
CA TYR A 486 11.16 42.64 10.76
C TYR A 486 11.23 43.40 12.09
N VAL A 487 10.71 44.61 12.11
CA VAL A 487 10.47 45.39 13.34
C VAL A 487 8.97 45.54 13.50
N ASN A 488 8.35 44.63 14.26
CA ASN A 488 6.91 44.54 14.39
C ASN A 488 6.38 45.60 15.35
N GLN A 489 5.45 46.45 14.91
CA GLN A 489 4.58 47.18 15.84
C GLN A 489 3.46 46.24 16.29
N HIS A 490 3.51 45.78 17.53
CA HIS A 490 2.40 45.06 18.15
C HIS A 490 1.39 46.04 18.72
N THR A 491 0.18 46.04 18.18
CA THR A 491 -0.99 46.63 18.85
C THR A 491 -1.50 45.61 19.87
N ASN A 492 -1.55 45.97 21.15
CA ASN A 492 -2.00 45.14 22.29
C ASN A 492 -0.98 44.09 22.77
N LEU A 493 0.19 44.55 23.22
CA LEU A 493 1.15 43.71 23.96
C LEU A 493 0.58 43.29 25.31
N CYS A 494 0.87 42.05 25.72
CA CYS A 494 0.52 41.59 27.06
C CYS A 494 1.25 42.42 28.12
N GLN A 495 0.57 42.68 29.24
CA GLN A 495 1.22 43.29 30.41
C GLN A 495 2.33 42.38 30.93
N SER A 496 3.42 42.97 31.43
CA SER A 496 4.50 42.22 32.06
C SER A 496 3.97 41.34 33.20
N PRO A 497 4.49 40.11 33.38
CA PRO A 497 4.04 39.24 34.47
C PRO A 497 4.26 39.91 35.83
N PRO A 498 3.29 39.83 36.76
CA PRO A 498 3.47 40.30 38.12
C PRO A 498 4.48 39.40 38.87
N THR A 499 5.10 39.94 39.92
CA THR A 499 6.08 39.22 40.76
C THR A 499 5.43 38.39 41.87
N THR A 500 4.16 38.67 42.21
CA THR A 500 3.34 37.92 43.17
C THR A 500 1.89 37.84 42.68
N GLY A 501 1.12 36.86 43.16
CA GLY A 501 -0.26 36.62 42.69
C GLY A 501 -0.30 35.72 41.45
N ASP A 502 -1.38 35.78 40.66
CA ASP A 502 -1.50 35.10 39.37
C ASP A 502 -1.43 36.12 38.21
N TRP A 503 -0.84 35.74 37.08
CA TRP A 503 -0.85 36.52 35.85
C TRP A 503 -2.14 36.22 35.06
N VAL A 504 -3.18 37.00 35.32
CA VAL A 504 -4.46 36.89 34.63
C VAL A 504 -4.40 37.69 33.32
N ILE A 505 -4.67 37.03 32.19
CA ILE A 505 -4.79 37.70 30.90
C ILE A 505 -6.19 38.32 30.81
N GLU A 506 -6.31 39.61 31.12
CA GLU A 506 -7.61 40.29 31.26
C GLU A 506 -8.31 40.59 29.92
N SER A 507 -7.56 40.62 28.82
CA SER A 507 -8.07 40.90 27.47
C SER A 507 -7.15 40.31 26.40
N GLU A 508 -7.59 40.27 25.16
CA GLU A 508 -6.80 39.74 24.06
C GLU A 508 -5.45 40.46 23.93
N CYS A 509 -4.36 39.72 23.98
CA CYS A 509 -3.02 40.27 23.92
C CYS A 509 -2.02 39.35 23.23
N THR A 510 -0.92 39.93 22.74
CA THR A 510 0.20 39.21 22.15
C THR A 510 1.45 39.33 23.02
N LEU A 511 2.05 38.20 23.38
CA LEU A 511 3.36 38.13 24.01
C LEU A 511 4.42 38.36 22.93
N GLY A 512 4.99 39.58 22.90
CA GLY A 512 6.00 40.00 21.92
C GLY A 512 7.44 39.73 22.34
N THR A 513 7.69 39.32 23.58
CA THR A 513 9.05 39.05 24.11
C THR A 513 9.11 37.74 24.88
N SER A 514 10.19 37.00 24.68
CA SER A 514 10.41 35.73 25.39
C SER A 514 10.44 35.98 26.89
N THR A 515 9.58 35.26 27.62
CA THR A 515 9.26 35.55 29.01
C THR A 515 9.25 34.26 29.82
N ALA A 516 9.93 34.25 30.97
CA ALA A 516 9.76 33.21 31.98
C ALA A 516 8.69 33.68 32.98
N ALA A 517 7.60 32.94 33.10
CA ALA A 517 6.55 33.26 34.06
C ALA A 517 7.11 33.14 35.48
N GLN A 518 6.83 34.15 36.32
CA GLN A 518 7.20 34.13 37.75
C GLN A 518 6.09 33.59 38.64
N VAL A 519 4.87 33.54 38.10
CA VAL A 519 3.64 33.12 38.77
C VAL A 519 2.79 32.27 37.82
N ASN A 520 1.65 31.73 38.29
CA ASN A 520 0.75 31.00 37.41
C ASN A 520 0.15 31.94 36.35
N VAL A 521 -0.10 31.41 35.16
CA VAL A 521 -0.76 32.12 34.06
C VAL A 521 -2.21 31.66 33.98
N ILE A 522 -3.16 32.59 33.96
CA ILE A 522 -4.59 32.29 33.84
C ILE A 522 -5.11 32.96 32.57
N VAL A 523 -5.68 32.16 31.66
CA VAL A 523 -6.37 32.62 30.46
C VAL A 523 -7.87 32.35 30.66
N PRO A 524 -8.68 33.37 30.98
CA PRO A 524 -10.12 33.23 31.20
C PRO A 524 -10.89 32.80 29.94
N GLU A 525 -12.15 32.40 30.13
CA GLU A 525 -13.09 32.18 29.01
C GLU A 525 -13.19 33.44 28.13
N ASP A 526 -13.42 33.24 26.83
CA ASP A 526 -13.54 34.29 25.81
C ASP A 526 -12.32 35.23 25.65
N VAL A 527 -11.15 34.87 26.21
CA VAL A 527 -9.90 35.62 26.06
C VAL A 527 -8.91 34.88 25.16
N SER A 528 -8.30 35.59 24.23
CA SER A 528 -7.25 35.09 23.34
C SER A 528 -5.85 35.52 23.81
N PHE A 529 -5.00 34.57 24.20
CA PHE A 529 -3.59 34.80 24.54
C PHE A 529 -2.68 34.28 23.43
N THR A 530 -1.99 35.20 22.74
CA THR A 530 -1.16 34.86 21.59
C THR A 530 0.33 34.90 21.94
N ILE A 531 1.06 33.85 21.59
CA ILE A 531 2.53 33.81 21.63
C ILE A 531 3.04 34.04 20.21
N ASP A 532 3.79 35.11 20.01
CA ASP A 532 4.24 35.53 18.69
C ASP A 532 5.37 34.68 18.12
N SER A 533 5.64 34.85 16.83
CA SER A 533 6.70 34.11 16.15
C SER A 533 8.08 34.42 16.76
N GLY A 534 8.87 33.39 17.05
CA GLY A 534 10.20 33.52 17.67
C GLY A 534 10.16 33.80 19.18
N VAL A 535 8.98 33.93 19.78
CA VAL A 535 8.79 34.21 21.21
C VAL A 535 8.61 32.90 21.98
N THR A 536 9.28 32.77 23.13
CA THR A 536 9.13 31.63 24.03
C THR A 536 8.53 32.04 25.37
N LEU A 537 7.41 31.42 25.76
CA LEU A 537 6.91 31.44 27.13
C LEU A 537 7.48 30.25 27.91
N THR A 538 8.21 30.50 28.98
CA THR A 538 8.76 29.45 29.85
C THR A 538 7.95 29.35 31.14
N ILE A 539 7.48 28.14 31.45
CA ILE A 539 6.78 27.79 32.70
C ILE A 539 7.68 26.85 33.49
N ASN A 540 8.24 27.35 34.59
CA ASN A 540 9.13 26.55 35.44
C ASN A 540 8.35 25.52 36.27
N SER A 541 9.05 24.52 36.78
CA SER A 541 8.49 23.55 37.71
C SER A 541 7.84 24.24 38.91
N GLY A 542 6.65 23.78 39.31
CA GLY A 542 5.85 24.37 40.39
C GLY A 542 4.88 25.47 39.96
N LEU A 543 4.96 25.95 38.72
CA LEU A 543 4.02 26.91 38.12
C LEU A 543 3.06 26.22 37.15
N SER A 544 2.01 26.94 36.76
CA SER A 544 1.01 26.42 35.83
C SER A 544 0.47 27.47 34.84
N ILE A 545 -0.04 26.98 33.72
CA ILE A 545 -0.98 27.69 32.84
C ILE A 545 -2.35 27.06 33.06
N SER A 546 -3.37 27.85 33.37
CA SER A 546 -4.77 27.44 33.41
C SER A 546 -5.53 28.15 32.29
N ASN A 547 -5.97 27.40 31.27
CA ASN A 547 -6.63 27.94 30.08
C ASN A 547 -8.09 27.53 30.04
N SER A 548 -9.00 28.49 30.09
CA SER A 548 -10.41 28.34 29.74
C SER A 548 -10.79 29.12 28.46
N GLY A 549 -9.87 29.92 27.92
CA GLY A 549 -10.03 30.67 26.68
C GLY A 549 -9.25 30.05 25.52
N THR A 550 -8.62 30.88 24.69
CA THR A 550 -7.84 30.45 23.52
C THR A 550 -6.37 30.83 23.65
N ILE A 551 -5.47 29.84 23.63
CA ILE A 551 -4.03 30.06 23.47
C ILE A 551 -3.65 29.84 22.00
N ILE A 552 -3.01 30.83 21.39
CA ILE A 552 -2.53 30.75 20.00
C ILE A 552 -1.01 30.81 20.01
N ILE A 553 -0.35 29.78 19.48
CA ILE A 553 1.11 29.78 19.30
C ILE A 553 1.37 29.95 17.82
N LYS A 554 1.99 31.06 17.41
CA LYS A 554 2.34 31.30 16.00
C LYS A 554 3.58 30.49 15.56
N ASN A 555 3.86 30.52 14.26
CA ASN A 555 5.01 29.85 13.65
C ASN A 555 6.31 30.26 14.36
N SER A 556 7.14 29.28 14.75
CA SER A 556 8.36 29.51 15.54
C SER A 556 8.15 30.11 16.94
N GLY A 557 6.91 30.36 17.37
CA GLY A 557 6.58 30.63 18.77
C GLY A 557 6.65 29.35 19.59
N ALA A 558 6.88 29.47 20.90
CA ALA A 558 7.05 28.31 21.76
C ALA A 558 6.48 28.45 23.18
N ILE A 559 6.01 27.32 23.71
CA ILE A 559 5.82 27.12 25.15
C ILE A 559 6.83 26.08 25.62
N LYS A 560 7.66 26.43 26.60
CA LYS A 560 8.55 25.49 27.29
C LYS A 560 8.06 25.31 28.72
N SER A 561 7.45 24.16 29.02
CA SER A 561 6.86 23.90 30.33
C SER A 561 7.55 22.75 31.06
N GLY A 562 8.16 23.07 32.20
CA GLY A 562 8.45 22.12 33.27
C GLY A 562 7.35 22.04 34.34
N GLY A 563 6.34 22.91 34.26
CA GLY A 563 5.17 22.95 35.13
C GLY A 563 3.93 22.31 34.49
N ASN A 564 2.74 22.72 34.94
CA ASN A 564 1.46 22.17 34.46
C ASN A 564 0.80 23.09 33.41
N ILE A 565 0.44 22.57 32.24
CA ILE A 565 -0.45 23.24 31.30
C ILE A 565 -1.82 22.57 31.41
N THR A 566 -2.81 23.26 31.94
CA THR A 566 -4.18 22.74 32.08
C THR A 566 -5.10 23.47 31.11
N ASN A 567 -5.63 22.74 30.12
CA ASN A 567 -6.65 23.21 29.20
C ASN A 567 -8.03 22.75 29.71
N ASN A 568 -8.73 23.65 30.40
CA ASN A 568 -10.03 23.44 31.01
C ASN A 568 -11.14 23.29 29.95
N SER A 569 -12.31 22.80 30.36
CA SER A 569 -13.49 22.70 29.50
C SER A 569 -13.77 24.02 28.78
N GLY A 570 -14.01 23.98 27.47
CA GLY A 570 -14.18 25.18 26.62
C GLY A 570 -12.87 25.79 26.13
N GLY A 571 -11.74 25.46 26.77
CA GLY A 571 -10.41 25.96 26.39
C GLY A 571 -9.89 25.36 25.08
N SER A 572 -9.19 26.19 24.30
CA SER A 572 -8.54 25.82 23.04
C SER A 572 -7.06 26.20 23.02
N ILE A 573 -6.21 25.30 22.54
CA ILE A 573 -4.80 25.58 22.23
C ILE A 573 -4.58 25.33 20.74
N ALA A 574 -4.36 26.40 19.98
CA ALA A 574 -4.03 26.36 18.56
C ALA A 574 -2.52 26.53 18.36
N ASN A 575 -1.82 25.41 18.19
CA ASN A 575 -0.36 25.37 18.05
C ASN A 575 0.07 25.37 16.58
N SER A 576 0.72 26.44 16.14
CA SER A 576 1.48 26.54 14.88
C SER A 576 3.01 26.54 15.11
N GLY A 577 3.46 26.40 16.37
CA GLY A 577 4.87 26.46 16.77
C GLY A 577 5.28 25.22 17.56
N VAL A 578 6.00 25.40 18.67
CA VAL A 578 6.57 24.29 19.46
C VAL A 578 6.08 24.30 20.91
N ILE A 579 5.53 23.19 21.38
CA ILE A 579 5.31 22.95 22.81
C ILE A 579 6.33 21.93 23.29
N SER A 580 7.27 22.36 24.13
CA SER A 580 8.21 21.47 24.83
C SER A 580 7.70 21.21 26.24
N ASN A 581 7.26 19.98 26.52
CA ASN A 581 6.71 19.60 27.81
C ASN A 581 7.62 18.61 28.54
N SER A 582 8.16 19.03 29.68
CA SER A 582 8.79 18.15 30.67
C SER A 582 7.99 18.02 31.97
N GLY A 583 6.84 18.70 32.07
CA GLY A 583 5.91 18.65 33.20
C GLY A 583 4.63 17.88 32.84
N THR A 584 3.45 18.46 33.09
CA THR A 584 2.16 17.84 32.76
C THR A 584 1.32 18.72 31.84
N ILE A 585 0.78 18.16 30.75
CA ILE A 585 -0.31 18.76 29.98
C ILE A 585 -1.61 18.03 30.33
N ASN A 586 -2.59 18.73 30.89
CA ASN A 586 -3.94 18.21 31.14
C ASN A 586 -4.91 18.82 30.13
N ASN A 587 -5.37 18.02 29.17
CA ASN A 587 -6.43 18.42 28.23
C ASN A 587 -7.76 17.84 28.72
N ASN A 588 -8.55 18.66 29.40
CA ASN A 588 -9.76 18.21 30.09
C ASN A 588 -10.94 17.96 29.13
N TYR A 589 -11.95 17.24 29.60
CA TYR A 589 -13.17 17.01 28.82
C TYR A 589 -13.77 18.33 28.31
N GLY A 590 -14.17 18.36 27.04
CA GLY A 590 -14.71 19.55 26.38
C GLY A 590 -13.66 20.56 25.90
N SER A 591 -12.36 20.27 26.01
CA SER A 591 -11.29 21.15 25.54
C SER A 591 -10.54 20.59 24.32
N LEU A 592 -9.89 21.47 23.57
CA LEU A 592 -9.27 21.16 22.28
C LEU A 592 -7.80 21.60 22.23
N ILE A 593 -6.92 20.69 21.80
CA ILE A 593 -5.56 21.03 21.36
C ILE A 593 -5.46 20.70 19.87
N THR A 594 -5.07 21.68 19.06
CA THR A 594 -4.83 21.49 17.62
C THR A 594 -3.37 21.76 17.32
N ILE A 595 -2.68 20.80 16.71
CA ILE A 595 -1.30 20.90 16.24
C ILE A 595 -1.36 21.02 14.72
N LYS A 596 -1.01 22.19 14.21
CA LYS A 596 -1.08 22.51 12.78
C LYS A 596 0.18 22.03 12.05
N ILE A 597 0.17 22.19 10.73
CA ILE A 597 1.33 21.93 9.86
C ILE A 597 2.59 22.63 10.38
N GLY A 598 3.72 21.92 10.39
CA GLY A 598 5.01 22.42 10.90
C GLY A 598 5.11 22.56 12.42
N ALA A 599 4.00 22.40 13.14
CA ALA A 599 3.96 22.52 14.60
C ALA A 599 4.29 21.19 15.29
N SER A 600 4.79 21.27 16.51
CA SER A 600 5.14 20.08 17.29
C SER A 600 4.81 20.18 18.77
N ILE A 601 4.53 19.03 19.37
CA ILE A 601 4.62 18.81 20.81
C ILE A 601 5.76 17.82 21.07
N ALA A 602 6.83 18.28 21.72
CA ALA A 602 7.91 17.45 22.22
C ALA A 602 7.65 17.13 23.70
N ASN A 603 7.25 15.90 23.99
CA ASN A 603 6.84 15.46 25.32
C ASN A 603 7.88 14.54 25.97
N SER A 604 8.52 15.02 27.04
CA SER A 604 9.30 14.24 28.00
C SER A 604 8.63 14.11 29.36
N GLY A 605 7.46 14.73 29.55
CA GLY A 605 6.62 14.61 30.75
C GLY A 605 5.35 13.79 30.52
N VAL A 606 4.23 14.22 31.08
CA VAL A 606 2.92 13.56 30.98
C VAL A 606 1.94 14.40 30.17
N ILE A 607 1.23 13.77 29.23
CA ILE A 607 0.01 14.32 28.62
C ILE A 607 -1.17 13.49 29.10
N SER A 608 -2.10 14.11 29.83
CA SER A 608 -3.36 13.52 30.28
C SER A 608 -4.50 14.10 29.43
N ASN A 609 -5.07 13.29 28.54
CA ASN A 609 -6.14 13.73 27.63
C ASN A 609 -7.48 13.08 27.99
N SER A 610 -8.45 13.91 28.36
CA SER A 610 -9.88 13.56 28.43
C SER A 610 -10.74 14.39 27.46
N GLY A 611 -10.16 15.42 26.84
CA GLY A 611 -10.74 16.20 25.74
C GLY A 611 -10.36 15.68 24.35
N THR A 612 -10.13 16.60 23.42
CA THR A 612 -9.72 16.28 22.04
C THR A 612 -8.32 16.82 21.73
N ILE A 613 -7.45 15.97 21.19
CA ILE A 613 -6.17 16.38 20.59
C ILE A 613 -6.19 16.03 19.11
N ASN A 614 -6.03 17.05 18.26
CA ASN A 614 -5.92 16.91 16.82
C ASN A 614 -4.48 17.17 16.40
N THR A 615 -3.81 16.15 15.88
CA THR A 615 -2.52 16.27 15.19
C THR A 615 -2.81 16.31 13.71
N ASN A 616 -2.89 17.51 13.13
CA ASN A 616 -3.23 17.68 11.72
C ASN A 616 -2.06 17.25 10.82
N TYR A 617 -2.32 17.14 9.53
CA TYR A 617 -1.29 16.86 8.52
C TYR A 617 -0.08 17.80 8.70
N GLY A 618 1.13 17.22 8.68
CA GLY A 618 2.40 17.95 8.88
C GLY A 618 2.65 18.44 10.32
N GLY A 619 1.69 18.28 11.23
CA GLY A 619 1.88 18.46 12.67
C GLY A 619 2.44 17.19 13.33
N SER A 620 3.11 17.35 14.47
CA SER A 620 3.72 16.20 15.15
C SER A 620 3.59 16.18 16.67
N ILE A 621 3.51 14.98 17.24
CA ILE A 621 3.75 14.70 18.66
C ILE A 621 4.93 13.73 18.76
N THR A 622 5.98 14.13 19.46
CA THR A 622 7.11 13.25 19.79
C THR A 622 7.11 12.96 21.28
N ILE A 623 7.13 11.69 21.65
CA ILE A 623 7.14 11.22 23.03
C ILE A 623 8.50 10.57 23.28
N SER A 624 9.28 11.15 24.19
CA SER A 624 10.59 10.61 24.56
C SER A 624 10.45 9.30 25.35
N SER A 625 11.56 8.60 25.60
CA SER A 625 11.58 7.34 26.37
C SER A 625 11.00 7.43 27.78
N VAL A 626 10.99 8.62 28.39
CA VAL A 626 10.40 8.88 29.71
C VAL A 626 9.02 9.55 29.60
N GLY A 627 8.62 9.98 28.41
CA GLY A 627 7.35 10.64 28.16
C GLY A 627 6.16 9.67 28.21
N LYS A 628 5.02 10.17 28.66
CA LYS A 628 3.77 9.42 28.75
C LYS A 628 2.58 10.18 28.17
N ILE A 629 1.70 9.47 27.47
CA ILE A 629 0.34 9.91 27.15
C ILE A 629 -0.66 8.98 27.85
N THR A 630 -1.64 9.55 28.55
CA THR A 630 -2.82 8.83 29.06
C THR A 630 -4.04 9.41 28.37
N ASN A 631 -4.75 8.62 27.58
CA ASN A 631 -5.91 9.05 26.80
C ASN A 631 -7.19 8.37 27.28
N THR A 632 -8.14 9.14 27.80
CA THR A 632 -9.54 8.74 28.00
C THR A 632 -10.51 9.49 27.09
N GLY A 633 -10.04 10.53 26.39
CA GLY A 633 -10.78 11.30 25.40
C GLY A 633 -10.51 10.84 23.97
N VAL A 634 -10.36 11.80 23.05
CA VAL A 634 -10.12 11.58 21.62
C VAL A 634 -8.74 12.10 21.21
N ILE A 635 -7.95 11.27 20.54
CA ILE A 635 -6.77 11.67 19.79
C ILE A 635 -7.04 11.38 18.33
N SER A 636 -7.03 12.41 17.48
CA SER A 636 -7.12 12.29 16.03
C SER A 636 -5.78 12.66 15.41
N ASN A 637 -5.13 11.73 14.74
CA ASN A 637 -3.82 11.90 14.12
C ASN A 637 -3.90 11.74 12.61
N SER A 638 -3.86 12.85 11.87
CA SER A 638 -3.56 12.88 10.43
C SER A 638 -2.12 13.30 10.12
N GLY A 639 -1.37 13.76 11.13
CA GLY A 639 0.06 14.05 11.05
C GLY A 639 0.92 12.88 11.55
N THR A 640 1.90 13.18 12.40
CA THR A 640 2.88 12.21 12.92
C THR A 640 2.83 12.10 14.45
N ILE A 641 2.69 10.89 14.97
CA ILE A 641 2.98 10.57 16.37
C ILE A 641 4.17 9.62 16.41
N SER A 642 5.25 10.05 17.06
CA SER A 642 6.45 9.24 17.29
C SER A 642 6.57 8.90 18.78
N ASN A 643 6.41 7.63 19.12
CA ASN A 643 6.42 7.15 20.50
C ASN A 643 7.67 6.33 20.83
N SER A 644 8.56 6.88 21.64
CA SER A 644 9.63 6.11 22.32
C SER A 644 9.29 5.80 23.77
N GLY A 645 8.25 6.41 24.34
CA GLY A 645 7.82 6.26 25.72
C GLY A 645 6.58 5.38 25.86
N THR A 646 5.55 5.87 26.57
CA THR A 646 4.32 5.11 26.82
C THR A 646 3.07 5.85 26.36
N ILE A 647 2.21 5.20 25.59
CA ILE A 647 0.84 5.64 25.32
C ILE A 647 -0.12 4.65 25.99
N SER A 648 -0.99 5.12 26.87
CA SER A 648 -2.07 4.34 27.50
C SER A 648 -3.42 4.87 27.03
N ASN A 649 -4.11 4.11 26.19
CA ASN A 649 -5.38 4.47 25.59
C ASN A 649 -6.54 3.70 26.23
N SER A 650 -7.49 4.42 26.83
CA SER A 650 -8.80 3.92 27.25
C SER A 650 -9.96 4.65 26.54
N GLY A 651 -9.65 5.66 25.73
CA GLY A 651 -10.60 6.39 24.89
C GLY A 651 -10.47 6.01 23.41
N ILE A 652 -10.50 7.00 22.53
CA ILE A 652 -10.42 6.84 21.07
C ILE A 652 -9.08 7.38 20.57
N LEU A 653 -8.35 6.57 19.80
CA LEU A 653 -7.18 6.99 19.02
C LEU A 653 -7.44 6.68 17.55
N ASN A 654 -7.68 7.71 16.75
CA ASN A 654 -7.87 7.61 15.31
C ASN A 654 -6.57 8.00 14.61
N ASN A 655 -5.97 7.07 13.88
CA ASN A 655 -4.76 7.29 13.10
C ASN A 655 -5.06 7.23 11.60
N SER A 656 -5.08 8.38 10.92
CA SER A 656 -5.06 8.47 9.45
C SER A 656 -3.69 8.88 8.90
N GLY A 657 -2.77 9.35 9.74
CA GLY A 657 -1.39 9.67 9.39
C GLY A 657 -0.40 8.56 9.79
N TYR A 658 0.74 8.96 10.36
CA TYR A 658 1.79 8.05 10.81
C TYR A 658 1.84 7.94 12.34
N LEU A 659 1.82 6.70 12.85
CA LEU A 659 2.05 6.36 14.26
C LEU A 659 3.25 5.41 14.36
N GLY A 660 4.41 5.96 14.69
CA GLY A 660 5.63 5.20 14.96
C GLY A 660 5.70 4.81 16.44
N ASN A 661 5.91 3.52 16.73
CA ASN A 661 6.04 3.00 18.08
C ASN A 661 7.38 2.29 18.29
N GLY A 662 8.34 2.97 18.89
CA GLY A 662 9.55 2.39 19.48
C GLY A 662 9.41 2.05 20.97
N GLY A 663 8.38 2.58 21.64
CA GLY A 663 8.10 2.36 23.08
C GLY A 663 6.99 1.34 23.33
N THR A 664 6.06 1.68 24.23
CA THR A 664 4.87 0.87 24.55
C THR A 664 3.58 1.62 24.23
N ILE A 665 2.68 0.99 23.47
CA ILE A 665 1.27 1.38 23.36
C ILE A 665 0.43 0.35 24.10
N THR A 666 -0.39 0.79 25.04
CA THR A 666 -1.38 -0.06 25.72
C THR A 666 -2.77 0.44 25.38
N ASN A 667 -3.53 -0.35 24.61
CA ASN A 667 -4.95 -0.15 24.41
C ASN A 667 -5.72 -0.95 25.48
N ASN A 668 -6.21 -0.25 26.50
CA ASN A 668 -6.91 -0.83 27.62
C ASN A 668 -8.30 -1.36 27.21
N SER A 669 -8.93 -2.13 28.10
CA SER A 669 -10.32 -2.55 27.91
C SER A 669 -11.23 -1.32 27.75
N GLY A 670 -12.11 -1.34 26.74
CA GLY A 670 -12.95 -0.22 26.33
C GLY A 670 -12.26 0.80 25.41
N GLY A 671 -10.92 0.78 25.30
CA GLY A 671 -10.16 1.62 24.40
C GLY A 671 -10.30 1.17 22.93
N THR A 672 -10.37 2.15 22.03
CA THR A 672 -10.44 1.93 20.58
C THR A 672 -9.25 2.59 19.88
N ILE A 673 -8.56 1.83 19.05
CA ILE A 673 -7.58 2.34 18.08
C ILE A 673 -8.11 2.04 16.67
N THR A 674 -8.30 3.07 15.87
CA THR A 674 -8.71 2.93 14.47
C THR A 674 -7.57 3.41 13.58
N ASN A 675 -7.13 2.58 12.64
CA ASN A 675 -6.04 2.89 11.73
C ASN A 675 -6.52 2.94 10.28
N SER A 676 -6.45 4.11 9.66
CA SER A 676 -6.56 4.34 8.22
C SER A 676 -5.25 4.84 7.61
N GLY A 677 -4.20 5.02 8.40
CA GLY A 677 -2.86 5.40 7.95
C GLY A 677 -1.87 4.27 8.20
N THR A 678 -0.68 4.60 8.72
CA THR A 678 0.36 3.62 9.04
C THR A 678 0.65 3.57 10.53
N ILE A 679 0.60 2.37 11.12
CA ILE A 679 1.19 2.06 12.43
C ILE A 679 2.45 1.23 12.20
N SER A 680 3.61 1.76 12.58
CA SER A 680 4.90 1.07 12.50
C SER A 680 5.43 0.80 13.90
N SER A 681 5.47 -0.47 14.31
CA SER A 681 5.91 -0.86 15.64
C SER A 681 7.24 -1.60 15.60
N TYR A 682 8.22 -1.04 16.31
CA TYR A 682 9.46 -1.67 16.74
C TYR A 682 9.42 -2.02 18.24
N GLY A 683 8.48 -1.42 18.98
CA GLY A 683 8.26 -1.67 20.40
C GLY A 683 7.09 -2.61 20.68
N THR A 684 6.43 -2.43 21.82
CA THR A 684 5.32 -3.28 22.27
C THR A 684 3.96 -2.59 22.04
N ILE A 685 2.98 -3.33 21.50
CA ILE A 685 1.57 -2.96 21.48
C ILE A 685 0.81 -3.99 22.33
N ASN A 686 0.24 -3.58 23.45
CA ASN A 686 -0.63 -4.40 24.29
C ASN A 686 -2.08 -4.02 24.03
N ASN A 687 -2.89 -4.95 23.55
CA ASN A 687 -4.29 -4.73 23.24
C ASN A 687 -5.19 -5.60 24.13
N SER A 688 -6.00 -4.94 24.96
CA SER A 688 -7.13 -5.55 25.67
C SER A 688 -8.46 -4.91 25.27
N GLY A 689 -8.45 -3.94 24.35
CA GLY A 689 -9.62 -3.30 23.75
C GLY A 689 -9.76 -3.68 22.26
N THR A 690 -10.14 -2.72 21.42
CA THR A 690 -10.33 -2.93 19.99
C THR A 690 -9.28 -2.18 19.18
N ILE A 691 -8.58 -2.89 18.29
CA ILE A 691 -7.78 -2.30 17.21
C ILE A 691 -8.45 -2.65 15.89
N THR A 692 -8.80 -1.64 15.09
CA THR A 692 -9.36 -1.81 13.76
C THR A 692 -8.40 -1.20 12.73
N ASN A 693 -7.92 -2.03 11.81
CA ASN A 693 -7.19 -1.61 10.62
C ASN A 693 -8.16 -1.50 9.45
N ASN A 694 -8.39 -0.29 8.95
CA ASN A 694 -9.32 0.01 7.86
C ASN A 694 -8.73 -0.32 6.48
N SER A 695 -9.50 -0.09 5.42
CA SER A 695 -9.20 -0.53 4.05
C SER A 695 -7.92 0.01 3.43
N VAL A 696 -7.46 1.18 3.88
CA VAL A 696 -6.16 1.77 3.45
C VAL A 696 -5.12 1.72 4.58
N GLY A 697 -5.50 1.14 5.71
CA GLY A 697 -4.68 1.07 6.90
C GLY A 697 -3.58 0.01 6.77
N THR A 698 -2.40 0.35 7.27
CA THR A 698 -1.27 -0.57 7.37
C THR A 698 -0.76 -0.67 8.81
N ILE A 699 -0.65 -1.89 9.34
CA ILE A 699 0.02 -2.19 10.62
C ILE A 699 1.26 -3.02 10.33
N LYS A 700 2.43 -2.52 10.72
CA LYS A 700 3.72 -3.20 10.56
C LYS A 700 4.32 -3.50 11.93
N ASN A 701 4.53 -4.78 12.23
CA ASN A 701 5.28 -5.24 13.38
C ASN A 701 6.67 -5.68 12.91
N TYR A 702 7.65 -4.79 13.06
CA TYR A 702 9.02 -5.00 12.63
C TYR A 702 9.81 -5.84 13.61
N SER A 703 10.97 -6.35 13.17
CA SER A 703 11.91 -7.12 14.00
C SER A 703 12.20 -6.40 15.33
N GLY A 704 12.14 -7.13 16.44
CA GLY A 704 12.21 -6.58 17.81
C GLY A 704 10.86 -6.15 18.41
N GLY A 705 9.84 -5.96 17.57
CA GLY A 705 8.49 -5.59 17.99
C GLY A 705 7.65 -6.75 18.55
N LYS A 706 6.64 -6.40 19.36
CA LYS A 706 5.72 -7.36 19.97
C LYS A 706 4.29 -6.81 19.98
N ILE A 707 3.36 -7.49 19.33
CA ILE A 707 1.92 -7.20 19.46
C ILE A 707 1.30 -8.28 20.35
N ASN A 708 0.77 -7.88 21.50
CA ASN A 708 0.03 -8.77 22.41
C ASN A 708 -1.45 -8.45 22.32
N ASN A 709 -2.21 -9.28 21.62
CA ASN A 709 -3.66 -9.27 21.69
C ASN A 709 -4.10 -10.10 22.89
N ASN A 710 -4.31 -9.46 24.02
CA ASN A 710 -4.64 -10.09 25.29
C ASN A 710 -6.07 -10.65 25.29
N PHE A 711 -6.41 -11.43 26.31
CA PHE A 711 -7.78 -11.94 26.49
C PHE A 711 -8.80 -10.78 26.52
N GLY A 712 -9.89 -10.91 25.75
CA GLY A 712 -10.89 -9.85 25.54
C GLY A 712 -10.50 -8.80 24.48
N GLY A 713 -9.23 -8.76 24.05
CA GLY A 713 -8.76 -7.91 22.97
C GLY A 713 -9.20 -8.41 21.59
N THR A 714 -9.54 -7.48 20.71
CA THR A 714 -9.87 -7.74 19.31
C THR A 714 -8.96 -6.94 18.38
N ILE A 715 -8.39 -7.61 17.38
CA ILE A 715 -7.73 -6.97 16.23
C ILE A 715 -8.52 -7.33 14.98
N THR A 716 -9.03 -6.33 14.28
CA THR A 716 -9.75 -6.51 13.02
C THR A 716 -8.95 -5.89 11.89
N ASN A 717 -8.71 -6.65 10.82
CA ASN A 717 -8.14 -6.19 9.57
C ASN A 717 -9.24 -6.21 8.49
N ASN A 718 -9.74 -5.03 8.12
CA ASN A 718 -10.82 -4.90 7.15
C ASN A 718 -10.33 -5.11 5.71
N SER A 719 -11.27 -5.31 4.78
CA SER A 719 -10.99 -5.46 3.34
C SER A 719 -10.11 -4.32 2.81
N GLY A 720 -8.99 -4.67 2.16
CA GLY A 720 -7.94 -3.74 1.69
C GLY A 720 -6.83 -3.46 2.72
N GLY A 721 -7.12 -3.62 4.01
CA GLY A 721 -6.15 -3.37 5.08
C GLY A 721 -5.01 -4.39 5.10
N THR A 722 -3.82 -3.95 5.48
CA THR A 722 -2.61 -4.79 5.53
C THR A 722 -2.02 -4.89 6.94
N ILE A 723 -1.78 -6.11 7.41
CA ILE A 723 -0.98 -6.39 8.61
C ILE A 723 0.27 -7.16 8.18
N THR A 724 1.46 -6.63 8.48
CA THR A 724 2.73 -7.33 8.25
C THR A 724 3.41 -7.61 9.58
N ASN A 725 3.79 -8.86 9.79
CA ASN A 725 4.53 -9.30 10.96
C ASN A 725 5.85 -9.94 10.56
N SER A 726 6.96 -9.30 10.94
CA SER A 726 8.31 -9.89 10.89
C SER A 726 8.88 -10.17 12.27
N ALA A 727 8.07 -10.02 13.33
CA ALA A 727 8.46 -10.26 14.72
C ALA A 727 7.41 -11.13 15.43
N THR A 728 6.98 -10.77 16.65
CA THR A 728 6.06 -11.61 17.43
C THR A 728 4.67 -10.98 17.57
N ILE A 729 3.63 -11.74 17.18
CA ILE A 729 2.24 -11.50 17.60
C ILE A 729 1.86 -12.60 18.59
N ASN A 730 1.46 -12.24 19.80
CA ASN A 730 0.84 -13.15 20.76
C ASN A 730 -0.65 -12.88 20.81
N ASN A 731 -1.46 -13.87 20.46
CA ASN A 731 -2.91 -13.76 20.42
C ASN A 731 -3.55 -14.67 21.46
N SER A 732 -4.06 -14.09 22.53
CA SER A 732 -4.97 -14.73 23.49
C SER A 732 -6.42 -14.25 23.34
N GLY A 733 -6.67 -13.23 22.52
CA GLY A 733 -7.98 -12.70 22.17
C GLY A 733 -8.47 -13.21 20.81
N ALA A 734 -9.07 -12.32 20.02
CA ALA A 734 -9.52 -12.61 18.66
C ALA A 734 -8.82 -11.74 17.61
N ILE A 735 -8.37 -12.36 16.52
CA ILE A 735 -7.91 -11.69 15.30
C ILE A 735 -8.90 -12.02 14.18
N PHE A 736 -9.45 -10.99 13.53
CA PHE A 736 -10.35 -11.11 12.39
C PHE A 736 -9.71 -10.48 11.16
N ASN A 737 -9.35 -11.29 10.17
CA ASN A 737 -8.96 -10.81 8.84
C ASN A 737 -10.17 -10.80 7.91
N SER A 738 -10.95 -9.73 7.95
CA SER A 738 -12.25 -9.57 7.28
C SER A 738 -12.09 -9.09 5.83
N GLY A 739 -11.29 -9.81 5.03
CA GLY A 739 -10.99 -9.49 3.64
C GLY A 739 -9.68 -8.74 3.40
N GLY A 740 -8.91 -8.45 4.45
CA GLY A 740 -7.59 -7.82 4.33
C GLY A 740 -6.47 -8.83 4.05
N THR A 741 -5.22 -8.35 4.07
CA THR A 741 -4.02 -9.17 3.91
C THR A 741 -3.22 -9.24 5.21
N ILE A 742 -2.88 -10.46 5.66
CA ILE A 742 -1.91 -10.69 6.73
C ILE A 742 -0.68 -11.37 6.13
N THR A 743 0.48 -10.72 6.26
CA THR A 743 1.78 -11.32 5.89
C THR A 743 2.58 -11.62 7.14
N ASN A 744 2.98 -12.87 7.32
CA ASN A 744 3.77 -13.32 8.46
C ASN A 744 5.10 -13.96 8.01
N SER A 745 6.21 -13.29 8.32
CA SER A 745 7.57 -13.85 8.26
C SER A 745 8.15 -14.12 9.66
N GLY A 746 7.51 -13.61 10.71
CA GLY A 746 7.87 -13.86 12.11
C GLY A 746 7.05 -14.98 12.76
N THR A 747 6.68 -14.78 14.03
CA THR A 747 5.89 -15.73 14.82
C THR A 747 4.54 -15.14 15.20
N ILE A 748 3.47 -15.87 14.92
CA ILE A 748 2.14 -15.67 15.49
C ILE A 748 1.87 -16.83 16.45
N SER A 749 1.94 -16.56 17.76
CA SER A 749 1.59 -17.52 18.80
C SER A 749 0.15 -17.28 19.24
N SER A 750 -0.77 -18.19 18.91
CA SER A 750 -2.21 -18.03 19.18
C SER A 750 -2.72 -19.06 20.17
N GLY A 751 -3.09 -18.60 21.37
CA GLY A 751 -3.97 -19.32 22.29
C GLY A 751 -5.46 -18.99 22.06
N GLY A 752 -5.75 -17.88 21.38
CA GLY A 752 -7.10 -17.45 21.00
C GLY A 752 -7.49 -17.83 19.57
N THR A 753 -8.49 -17.14 19.03
CA THR A 753 -9.05 -17.43 17.71
C THR A 753 -8.44 -16.51 16.64
N ILE A 754 -8.11 -17.09 15.48
CA ILE A 754 -7.82 -16.35 14.25
C ILE A 754 -8.89 -16.73 13.23
N THR A 755 -9.66 -15.76 12.76
CA THR A 755 -10.64 -15.94 11.68
C THR A 755 -10.17 -15.22 10.44
N ASN A 756 -10.08 -15.92 9.32
CA ASN A 756 -9.62 -15.39 8.06
C ASN A 756 -10.68 -15.51 6.96
N LEU A 757 -11.10 -14.35 6.46
CA LEU A 757 -11.94 -14.17 5.27
C LEU A 757 -11.19 -13.40 4.16
N GLY A 758 -9.92 -13.04 4.40
CA GLY A 758 -9.01 -12.44 3.45
C GLY A 758 -7.87 -13.38 3.11
N THR A 759 -6.65 -12.85 2.93
CA THR A 759 -5.46 -13.65 2.61
C THR A 759 -4.49 -13.72 3.79
N ILE A 760 -3.88 -14.88 3.99
CA ILE A 760 -2.73 -15.06 4.88
C ILE A 760 -1.56 -15.57 4.04
N SER A 761 -0.46 -14.82 4.01
CA SER A 761 0.82 -15.29 3.48
C SER A 761 1.76 -15.57 4.64
N ASN A 762 2.12 -16.84 4.84
CA ASN A 762 2.97 -17.28 5.94
C ASN A 762 4.26 -17.91 5.43
N SER A 763 5.38 -17.23 5.67
CA SER A 763 6.73 -17.80 5.56
C SER A 763 7.38 -18.06 6.91
N GLY A 764 6.78 -17.56 8.00
CA GLY A 764 7.22 -17.76 9.37
C GLY A 764 6.49 -18.89 10.10
N THR A 765 6.18 -18.69 11.38
CA THR A 765 5.46 -19.66 12.22
C THR A 765 4.12 -19.14 12.70
N ILE A 766 3.07 -19.94 12.55
CA ILE A 766 1.75 -19.73 13.16
C ILE A 766 1.43 -20.96 14.01
N SER A 767 1.46 -20.84 15.33
CA SER A 767 1.34 -22.00 16.24
C SER A 767 0.63 -21.65 17.54
N GLY A 768 0.27 -22.65 18.32
CA GLY A 768 -0.32 -22.48 19.64
C GLY A 768 -1.48 -23.44 19.89
N THR A 769 -2.22 -23.19 20.97
CA THR A 769 -3.36 -24.04 21.39
C THR A 769 -4.71 -23.54 20.87
N GLY A 770 -4.73 -22.38 20.23
CA GLY A 770 -5.92 -21.73 19.70
C GLY A 770 -6.44 -22.37 18.41
N THR A 771 -7.40 -21.68 17.78
CA THR A 771 -8.04 -22.14 16.55
C THR A 771 -7.76 -21.20 15.38
N LEU A 772 -7.59 -21.79 14.19
CA LEU A 772 -7.52 -21.08 12.92
C LEU A 772 -8.74 -21.46 12.07
N ASN A 773 -9.63 -20.49 11.86
CA ASN A 773 -10.75 -20.60 10.94
C ASN A 773 -10.40 -19.91 9.62
N SER A 774 -10.06 -20.68 8.59
CA SER A 774 -9.63 -20.16 7.29
C SER A 774 -9.85 -21.18 6.18
N ALA A 775 -10.32 -20.78 5.00
CA ALA A 775 -10.24 -21.68 3.84
C ALA A 775 -8.77 -21.99 3.53
N LEU A 776 -8.40 -23.25 3.24
CA LEU A 776 -7.00 -23.59 2.93
C LEU A 776 -6.48 -22.81 1.70
N SER A 777 -7.34 -22.56 0.72
CA SER A 777 -7.05 -21.79 -0.50
C SER A 777 -6.70 -20.32 -0.24
N SER A 778 -7.10 -19.78 0.91
CA SER A 778 -6.83 -18.39 1.30
C SER A 778 -5.49 -18.21 2.02
N ILE A 779 -4.75 -19.30 2.22
CA ILE A 779 -3.44 -19.31 2.87
C ILE A 779 -2.36 -19.74 1.88
N THR A 780 -1.38 -18.88 1.65
CA THR A 780 -0.10 -19.28 1.05
C THR A 780 0.87 -19.57 2.18
N ASN A 781 1.31 -20.82 2.33
CA ASN A 781 2.19 -21.22 3.42
C ASN A 781 3.49 -21.86 2.91
N THR A 782 4.62 -21.19 3.12
CA THR A 782 5.96 -21.75 2.95
C THR A 782 6.67 -21.99 4.30
N GLY A 783 6.05 -21.55 5.41
CA GLY A 783 6.53 -21.76 6.77
C GLY A 783 5.76 -22.86 7.51
N THR A 784 5.62 -22.69 8.82
CA THR A 784 4.94 -23.67 9.70
C THR A 784 3.59 -23.14 10.18
N ILE A 785 2.55 -23.96 10.07
CA ILE A 785 1.27 -23.76 10.74
C ILE A 785 0.95 -25.01 11.57
N THR A 786 0.57 -24.86 12.84
CA THR A 786 0.19 -25.98 13.74
C THR A 786 -1.05 -25.68 14.60
N LEU A 787 -1.83 -24.67 14.23
CA LEU A 787 -3.09 -24.36 14.93
C LEU A 787 -4.17 -25.36 14.57
N LYS A 788 -5.04 -25.67 15.54
CA LYS A 788 -6.16 -26.57 15.31
C LYS A 788 -7.19 -25.92 14.37
N PRO A 789 -7.72 -26.65 13.37
CA PRO A 789 -8.88 -26.17 12.61
C PRO A 789 -10.11 -26.08 13.52
N VAL A 790 -11.16 -25.40 13.05
CA VAL A 790 -12.46 -25.41 13.73
C VAL A 790 -12.94 -26.86 13.87
N PRO A 791 -13.47 -27.28 15.03
CA PRO A 791 -14.02 -28.63 15.18
C PRO A 791 -15.07 -28.93 14.10
N PRO A 792 -15.01 -30.10 13.43
CA PRO A 792 -16.01 -30.48 12.44
C PRO A 792 -17.36 -30.74 13.11
N THR A 793 -18.44 -30.66 12.33
CA THR A 793 -19.81 -30.96 12.77
C THR A 793 -20.36 -32.16 12.01
N ILE A 794 -21.23 -32.94 12.65
CA ILE A 794 -22.03 -33.99 12.01
C ILE A 794 -23.46 -33.47 11.95
N THR A 795 -24.00 -33.33 10.74
CA THR A 795 -25.35 -32.78 10.49
C THR A 795 -26.37 -33.86 10.16
N SER A 796 -25.92 -34.99 9.60
CA SER A 796 -26.74 -36.16 9.33
C SER A 796 -25.89 -37.42 9.52
N PRO A 797 -26.42 -38.49 10.14
CA PRO A 797 -27.74 -38.57 10.80
C PRO A 797 -27.79 -37.77 12.12
N THR A 798 -28.99 -37.38 12.57
CA THR A 798 -29.17 -36.71 13.88
C THR A 798 -28.96 -37.72 15.02
N ALA A 799 -28.41 -37.29 16.15
CA ALA A 799 -28.23 -38.15 17.32
C ALA A 799 -29.53 -38.83 17.75
N GLY A 800 -29.44 -40.15 18.01
CA GLY A 800 -30.58 -41.01 18.38
C GLY A 800 -31.42 -41.52 17.21
N SER A 801 -31.07 -41.17 15.96
CA SER A 801 -31.80 -41.67 14.79
C SER A 801 -31.68 -43.18 14.62
N ILE A 802 -32.75 -43.79 14.11
CA ILE A 802 -32.74 -45.16 13.60
C ILE A 802 -32.48 -45.09 12.10
N VAL A 803 -31.42 -45.73 11.63
CA VAL A 803 -31.00 -45.72 10.22
C VAL A 803 -30.93 -47.12 9.65
N MET A 804 -31.02 -47.24 8.33
CA MET A 804 -30.78 -48.51 7.62
C MET A 804 -29.26 -48.75 7.48
N PRO A 805 -28.81 -49.98 7.12
CA PRO A 805 -27.38 -50.31 7.11
C PRO A 805 -26.56 -49.44 6.16
N HIS A 806 -27.14 -48.98 5.04
CA HIS A 806 -26.50 -48.00 4.16
C HIS A 806 -26.89 -46.59 4.60
N VAL A 807 -25.97 -45.88 5.23
CA VAL A 807 -26.20 -44.54 5.77
C VAL A 807 -25.26 -43.52 5.14
N THR A 808 -25.81 -42.36 4.78
CA THR A 808 -25.00 -41.20 4.40
C THR A 808 -24.73 -40.36 5.65
N ILE A 809 -23.45 -40.25 6.00
CA ILE A 809 -22.98 -39.42 7.12
C ILE A 809 -22.42 -38.14 6.51
N ALA A 810 -22.96 -36.99 6.90
CA ALA A 810 -22.60 -35.70 6.31
C ALA A 810 -22.48 -34.60 7.36
N GLY A 811 -21.69 -33.60 7.05
CA GLY A 811 -21.38 -32.53 7.98
C GLY A 811 -20.62 -31.38 7.37
N THR A 812 -20.10 -30.51 8.23
CA THR A 812 -19.20 -29.43 7.84
C THR A 812 -17.87 -29.56 8.56
N ALA A 813 -16.79 -29.16 7.91
CA ALA A 813 -15.44 -29.08 8.45
C ALA A 813 -14.75 -27.84 7.89
N GLN A 814 -13.46 -27.65 8.18
CA GLN A 814 -12.70 -26.57 7.58
C GLN A 814 -12.66 -26.71 6.05
N ALA A 815 -12.94 -25.64 5.31
CA ALA A 815 -12.99 -25.70 3.85
C ALA A 815 -11.65 -26.14 3.23
N GLY A 816 -11.67 -27.25 2.49
CA GLY A 816 -10.51 -27.87 1.86
C GLY A 816 -9.68 -28.80 2.75
N SER A 817 -10.11 -29.06 3.98
CA SER A 817 -9.37 -29.93 4.91
C SER A 817 -9.69 -31.41 4.72
N THR A 818 -8.87 -32.26 5.34
CA THR A 818 -9.07 -33.71 5.32
C THR A 818 -9.92 -34.13 6.52
N VAL A 819 -11.07 -34.75 6.24
CA VAL A 819 -12.01 -35.25 7.23
C VAL A 819 -11.85 -36.76 7.34
N ASN A 820 -11.66 -37.27 8.55
CA ASN A 820 -11.57 -38.70 8.83
C ASN A 820 -12.77 -39.12 9.67
N LEU A 821 -13.51 -40.09 9.17
CA LEU A 821 -14.61 -40.75 9.86
C LEU A 821 -14.06 -41.96 10.63
N SER A 822 -14.59 -42.23 11.81
CA SER A 822 -14.33 -43.47 12.55
C SER A 822 -15.58 -43.92 13.31
N ASP A 823 -15.85 -45.22 13.34
CA ASP A 823 -16.91 -45.82 14.16
C ASP A 823 -16.34 -46.68 15.31
N ILE A 824 -17.21 -47.26 16.14
CA ILE A 824 -16.78 -48.13 17.26
C ILE A 824 -16.22 -49.48 16.81
N HIS A 825 -16.40 -49.82 15.53
CA HIS A 825 -15.98 -51.08 14.91
C HIS A 825 -14.63 -50.96 14.19
N GLY A 826 -14.04 -49.76 14.17
CA GLY A 826 -12.73 -49.49 13.58
C GLY A 826 -12.76 -49.26 12.07
N VAL A 827 -13.93 -49.01 11.48
CA VAL A 827 -14.04 -48.55 10.10
C VAL A 827 -13.57 -47.10 10.07
N SER A 828 -12.52 -46.82 9.29
CA SER A 828 -12.06 -45.47 9.03
C SER A 828 -12.09 -45.15 7.55
N ASP A 829 -12.83 -44.11 7.18
CA ASP A 829 -12.81 -43.57 5.83
C ASP A 829 -12.35 -42.10 5.86
N THR A 830 -11.80 -41.63 4.75
CA THR A 830 -11.21 -40.30 4.63
C THR A 830 -11.75 -39.60 3.39
N THR A 831 -12.18 -38.35 3.55
CA THR A 831 -12.61 -37.49 2.44
C THR A 831 -12.04 -36.08 2.59
N THR A 832 -12.16 -35.27 1.54
CA THR A 832 -11.80 -33.86 1.59
C THR A 832 -13.08 -33.03 1.67
N ALA A 833 -13.15 -32.13 2.64
CA ALA A 833 -14.24 -31.17 2.73
C ALA A 833 -14.20 -30.21 1.54
N ASP A 834 -15.37 -29.87 1.00
CA ASP A 834 -15.47 -28.96 -0.14
C ASP A 834 -14.68 -27.67 0.12
N ALA A 835 -13.88 -27.26 -0.87
CA ALA A 835 -12.92 -26.17 -0.74
C ALA A 835 -13.55 -24.79 -0.52
N THR A 836 -14.87 -24.66 -0.72
CA THR A 836 -15.61 -23.40 -0.59
C THR A 836 -16.57 -23.43 0.60
N THR A 837 -17.35 -24.51 0.71
CA THR A 837 -18.46 -24.65 1.64
C THR A 837 -18.09 -25.43 2.91
N GLY A 838 -16.99 -26.19 2.88
CA GLY A 838 -16.59 -27.09 3.98
C GLY A 838 -17.50 -28.30 4.15
N VAL A 839 -18.45 -28.52 3.24
CA VAL A 839 -19.37 -29.67 3.29
C VAL A 839 -18.62 -30.95 2.93
N TRP A 840 -18.92 -32.02 3.65
CA TRP A 840 -18.38 -33.36 3.39
C TRP A 840 -19.48 -34.42 3.57
N SER A 841 -19.31 -35.57 2.92
CA SER A 841 -20.21 -36.73 3.09
C SER A 841 -19.51 -38.05 2.83
N PHE A 842 -19.85 -39.07 3.63
CA PHE A 842 -19.50 -40.47 3.46
C PHE A 842 -20.76 -41.29 3.20
N THR A 843 -20.65 -42.39 2.45
CA THR A 843 -21.69 -43.40 2.38
C THR A 843 -21.12 -44.70 2.91
N GLU A 844 -21.56 -45.07 4.12
CA GLU A 844 -21.04 -46.23 4.84
C GLU A 844 -22.09 -47.33 4.96
N THR A 845 -21.62 -48.57 5.03
CA THR A 845 -22.45 -49.72 5.41
C THR A 845 -22.13 -50.12 6.84
N LEU A 846 -23.00 -49.75 7.78
CA LEU A 846 -22.84 -50.05 9.20
C LEU A 846 -23.56 -51.34 9.57
N ALA A 847 -22.99 -52.08 10.52
CA ALA A 847 -23.61 -53.29 11.07
C ALA A 847 -24.84 -52.96 11.92
N SER A 848 -25.83 -53.85 11.95
CA SER A 848 -27.03 -53.68 12.79
C SER A 848 -26.67 -53.60 14.28
N GLY A 849 -27.27 -52.67 15.02
CA GLY A 849 -27.00 -52.47 16.45
C GLY A 849 -26.82 -51.00 16.83
N ALA A 850 -26.36 -50.76 18.05
CA ALA A 850 -25.99 -49.41 18.48
C ALA A 850 -24.60 -49.06 17.93
N ASP A 851 -24.46 -47.89 17.32
CA ASP A 851 -23.18 -47.40 16.79
C ASP A 851 -22.91 -45.97 17.28
N THR A 852 -21.63 -45.58 17.33
CA THR A 852 -21.19 -44.23 17.67
C THR A 852 -20.18 -43.74 16.64
N ILE A 853 -20.60 -42.73 15.89
CA ILE A 853 -19.83 -42.10 14.83
C ILE A 853 -18.98 -40.97 15.43
N SER A 854 -17.70 -40.96 15.08
CA SER A 854 -16.74 -39.90 15.43
C SER A 854 -16.10 -39.36 14.16
N VAL A 855 -15.90 -38.04 14.10
CA VAL A 855 -15.25 -37.38 12.96
C VAL A 855 -14.12 -36.51 13.45
N THR A 856 -12.99 -36.55 12.75
CA THR A 856 -11.87 -35.65 12.97
C THR A 856 -11.57 -34.84 11.72
N ASP A 857 -11.11 -33.62 11.92
CA ASP A 857 -10.64 -32.73 10.86
C ASP A 857 -9.14 -32.54 11.02
N THR A 858 -8.40 -32.84 9.97
CA THR A 858 -6.97 -32.65 9.84
C THR A 858 -6.70 -31.52 8.86
N GLY A 859 -6.32 -30.37 9.43
CA GLY A 859 -6.01 -29.14 8.70
C GLY A 859 -4.85 -28.42 9.37
N PHE A 860 -4.04 -27.71 8.59
CA PHE A 860 -2.95 -26.88 9.10
C PHE A 860 -1.97 -27.63 10.04
N GLY A 861 -1.68 -28.90 9.76
CA GLY A 861 -0.74 -29.70 10.56
C GLY A 861 -1.24 -30.10 11.96
N ALA A 862 -2.53 -29.92 12.27
CA ALA A 862 -3.15 -30.30 13.54
C ALA A 862 -4.52 -30.96 13.35
N THR A 863 -5.01 -31.63 14.40
CA THR A 863 -6.30 -32.36 14.38
C THR A 863 -7.29 -31.74 15.36
N SER A 864 -8.53 -31.55 14.92
CA SER A 864 -9.70 -31.28 15.76
C SER A 864 -10.72 -32.42 15.65
N SER A 865 -11.58 -32.58 16.65
CA SER A 865 -12.56 -33.68 16.71
C SER A 865 -13.95 -33.12 16.95
N ALA A 866 -14.93 -33.66 16.23
CA ALA A 866 -16.34 -33.40 16.48
C ALA A 866 -16.80 -34.03 17.79
N SER A 867 -17.96 -33.58 18.29
CA SER A 867 -18.77 -34.37 19.22
C SER A 867 -19.24 -35.65 18.52
N THR A 868 -19.24 -36.77 19.23
CA THR A 868 -19.68 -38.06 18.69
C THR A 868 -21.20 -38.12 18.54
N VAL A 869 -21.69 -38.82 17.51
CA VAL A 869 -23.12 -39.04 17.26
C VAL A 869 -23.47 -40.51 17.44
N SER A 870 -24.37 -40.81 18.38
CA SER A 870 -24.88 -42.17 18.56
C SER A 870 -26.13 -42.42 17.72
N ILE A 871 -26.20 -43.58 17.07
CA ILE A 871 -27.31 -44.02 16.22
C ILE A 871 -27.67 -45.49 16.49
N THR A 872 -28.85 -45.90 16.05
CA THR A 872 -29.25 -47.31 16.02
C THR A 872 -29.42 -47.76 14.56
N VAL A 873 -28.67 -48.76 14.12
CA VAL A 873 -28.77 -49.33 12.77
C VAL A 873 -29.73 -50.52 12.80
N GLN A 874 -30.81 -50.45 12.01
CA GLN A 874 -31.79 -51.54 11.89
C GLN A 874 -31.55 -52.34 10.61
N SER A 875 -31.70 -53.67 10.69
CA SER A 875 -31.61 -54.56 9.53
C SER A 875 -32.70 -54.23 8.48
N ALA A 876 -32.35 -54.30 7.20
CA ALA A 876 -33.24 -53.97 6.10
C ALA A 876 -34.26 -55.08 5.81
N ALA A 877 -35.53 -54.70 5.59
CA ALA A 877 -36.56 -55.66 5.19
C ALA A 877 -36.26 -56.27 3.82
N THR A 878 -36.52 -57.57 3.67
CA THR A 878 -36.38 -58.27 2.39
C THR A 878 -37.72 -58.79 1.88
N THR A 879 -37.81 -58.98 0.57
CA THR A 879 -38.87 -59.73 -0.09
C THR A 879 -38.22 -60.79 -0.98
N ILE A 880 -38.93 -61.90 -1.15
CA ILE A 880 -38.43 -63.05 -1.90
C ILE A 880 -39.48 -63.52 -2.90
N LEU A 881 -39.07 -63.61 -4.17
CA LEU A 881 -39.85 -64.16 -5.26
C LEU A 881 -39.39 -65.59 -5.53
N ILE A 882 -40.31 -66.47 -5.89
CA ILE A 882 -39.99 -67.85 -6.27
C ILE A 882 -40.55 -68.16 -7.66
N SER A 883 -39.74 -68.83 -8.48
CA SER A 883 -40.12 -69.34 -9.80
C SER A 883 -39.73 -70.81 -9.93
N SER A 884 -40.36 -71.50 -10.88
CA SER A 884 -40.08 -72.89 -11.22
C SER A 884 -39.62 -72.97 -12.67
N SER A 885 -38.61 -73.81 -12.95
CA SER A 885 -38.09 -74.01 -14.31
C SER A 885 -39.10 -74.67 -15.27
N ALA A 886 -40.11 -75.37 -14.74
CA ALA A 886 -41.19 -75.98 -15.51
C ALA A 886 -42.46 -76.11 -14.65
N ASN A 887 -43.55 -75.45 -15.05
CA ASN A 887 -44.84 -75.55 -14.36
C ASN A 887 -46.01 -75.37 -15.35
N PRO A 888 -46.78 -76.43 -15.69
CA PRO A 888 -46.69 -77.79 -15.16
C PRO A 888 -45.39 -78.52 -15.55
N SER A 889 -44.92 -79.45 -14.72
CA SER A 889 -43.78 -80.34 -14.98
C SER A 889 -44.22 -81.80 -15.17
N ILE A 890 -43.28 -82.71 -15.49
CA ILE A 890 -43.54 -84.13 -15.70
C ILE A 890 -42.81 -84.96 -14.64
N PHE A 891 -43.48 -85.97 -14.06
CA PHE A 891 -42.92 -86.89 -13.07
C PHE A 891 -41.62 -87.55 -13.58
N GLY A 892 -40.59 -87.56 -12.73
CA GLY A 892 -39.28 -88.14 -13.02
C GLY A 892 -38.28 -87.17 -13.69
N TYR A 893 -38.73 -86.01 -14.20
CA TYR A 893 -37.85 -84.95 -14.69
C TYR A 893 -37.42 -84.01 -13.56
N SER A 894 -36.21 -83.47 -13.65
CA SER A 894 -35.70 -82.50 -12.68
C SER A 894 -36.40 -81.15 -12.85
N ILE A 895 -36.82 -80.56 -11.73
CA ILE A 895 -37.41 -79.22 -11.64
C ILE A 895 -36.49 -78.40 -10.74
N THR A 896 -36.15 -77.19 -11.17
CA THR A 896 -35.37 -76.23 -10.39
C THR A 896 -36.27 -75.11 -9.93
N PHE A 897 -36.37 -74.91 -8.61
CA PHE A 897 -36.93 -73.69 -8.05
C PHE A 897 -35.83 -72.67 -7.87
N THR A 898 -36.14 -71.44 -8.28
CA THR A 898 -35.25 -70.29 -8.14
C THR A 898 -35.93 -69.29 -7.23
N ALA A 899 -35.30 -69.02 -6.08
CA ALA A 899 -35.70 -67.97 -5.17
C ALA A 899 -34.81 -66.74 -5.38
N THR A 900 -35.42 -65.58 -5.57
CA THR A 900 -34.73 -64.31 -5.78
C THR A 900 -35.12 -63.35 -4.66
N VAL A 901 -34.15 -62.99 -3.83
CA VAL A 901 -34.30 -61.98 -2.79
C VAL A 901 -34.08 -60.60 -3.42
N ASN A 902 -34.86 -59.61 -3.02
CA ASN A 902 -34.82 -58.23 -3.56
C ASN A 902 -33.57 -57.42 -3.15
N SER A 903 -32.43 -58.08 -2.98
CA SER A 903 -31.12 -57.47 -2.76
C SER A 903 -30.03 -58.45 -3.14
N THR A 904 -29.11 -58.03 -4.01
CA THR A 904 -27.95 -58.84 -4.41
C THR A 904 -26.86 -58.92 -3.34
N ALA A 905 -26.95 -58.08 -2.30
CA ALA A 905 -26.02 -58.03 -1.17
C ALA A 905 -26.41 -58.96 0.00
N THR A 906 -27.55 -59.66 -0.11
CA THR A 906 -27.98 -60.64 0.90
C THR A 906 -27.09 -61.88 0.88
N THR A 907 -26.78 -62.40 2.07
CA THR A 907 -25.91 -63.56 2.27
C THR A 907 -26.66 -64.68 3.00
N GLY A 908 -26.08 -65.87 3.12
CA GLY A 908 -26.72 -66.99 3.81
C GLY A 908 -27.54 -67.89 2.89
N THR A 909 -28.61 -68.50 3.43
CA THR A 909 -29.35 -69.58 2.76
C THR A 909 -30.85 -69.30 2.65
N VAL A 910 -31.45 -69.84 1.61
CA VAL A 910 -32.90 -69.90 1.42
C VAL A 910 -33.35 -71.35 1.56
N THR A 911 -34.39 -71.56 2.37
CA THR A 911 -35.01 -72.88 2.56
C THR A 911 -36.28 -72.97 1.73
N PHE A 912 -36.44 -74.04 0.95
CA PHE A 912 -37.61 -74.30 0.11
C PHE A 912 -38.56 -75.28 0.79
N TYR A 913 -39.87 -75.02 0.71
CA TYR A 913 -40.90 -75.82 1.38
C TYR A 913 -42.01 -76.22 0.42
N ASN A 914 -42.66 -77.35 0.72
CA ASN A 914 -43.97 -77.73 0.21
C ASN A 914 -44.95 -77.76 1.39
N GLY A 915 -45.84 -76.77 1.50
CA GLY A 915 -46.62 -76.55 2.72
C GLY A 915 -45.69 -76.31 3.92
N THR A 916 -45.74 -77.19 4.93
CA THR A 916 -44.84 -77.15 6.09
C THR A 916 -43.60 -78.06 5.96
N GLN A 917 -43.51 -78.87 4.91
CA GLN A 917 -42.41 -79.81 4.70
C GLN A 917 -41.22 -79.12 4.05
N THR A 918 -40.04 -79.17 4.69
CA THR A 918 -38.79 -78.72 4.08
C THR A 918 -38.38 -79.65 2.93
N LEU A 919 -38.11 -79.07 1.76
CA LEU A 919 -37.64 -79.78 0.58
C LEU A 919 -36.11 -79.78 0.51
N GLY A 920 -35.49 -78.65 0.82
CA GLY A 920 -34.04 -78.46 0.82
C GLY A 920 -33.64 -77.00 0.93
N THR A 921 -32.35 -76.73 0.88
CA THR A 921 -31.78 -75.38 1.00
C THR A 921 -30.92 -75.04 -0.22
N GLY A 922 -30.85 -73.75 -0.55
CA GLY A 922 -29.91 -73.19 -1.52
C GLY A 922 -29.15 -72.02 -0.92
N THR A 923 -27.86 -71.91 -1.22
CA THR A 923 -27.04 -70.76 -0.81
C THR A 923 -27.31 -69.57 -1.73
N LEU A 924 -27.41 -68.37 -1.18
CA LEU A 924 -27.55 -67.15 -1.97
C LEU A 924 -26.24 -66.83 -2.71
N SER A 925 -26.37 -66.54 -4.00
CA SER A 925 -25.32 -65.99 -4.85
C SER A 925 -25.94 -64.91 -5.74
N GLY A 926 -25.48 -63.67 -5.60
CA GLY A 926 -26.05 -62.52 -6.34
C GLY A 926 -27.55 -62.31 -6.08
N GLY A 927 -28.02 -62.52 -4.85
CA GLY A 927 -29.43 -62.40 -4.47
C GLY A 927 -30.33 -63.57 -4.92
N THR A 928 -29.76 -64.63 -5.50
CA THR A 928 -30.52 -65.80 -5.98
C THR A 928 -30.05 -67.08 -5.31
N ALA A 929 -30.99 -67.94 -4.91
CA ALA A 929 -30.73 -69.29 -4.42
C ALA A 929 -31.56 -70.28 -5.24
N THR A 930 -31.01 -71.46 -5.55
CA THR A 930 -31.71 -72.49 -6.32
C THR A 930 -31.76 -73.81 -5.58
N TYR A 931 -32.82 -74.58 -5.83
CA TYR A 931 -32.97 -75.95 -5.36
C TYR A 931 -33.58 -76.81 -6.47
N SER A 932 -32.95 -77.93 -6.79
CA SER A 932 -33.41 -78.83 -7.85
C SER A 932 -33.84 -80.19 -7.28
N THR A 933 -34.97 -80.72 -7.76
CA THR A 933 -35.50 -82.02 -7.34
C THR A 933 -36.30 -82.68 -8.46
N SER A 934 -36.33 -84.02 -8.47
CA SER A 934 -37.21 -84.83 -9.34
C SER A 934 -38.16 -85.72 -8.54
N ALA A 935 -38.29 -85.46 -7.23
CA ALA A 935 -38.91 -86.36 -6.25
C ALA A 935 -40.43 -86.18 -6.06
N PHE A 936 -41.08 -85.25 -6.75
CA PHE A 936 -42.53 -85.05 -6.64
C PHE A 936 -43.30 -86.08 -7.46
N ALA A 937 -44.29 -86.73 -6.83
CA ALA A 937 -45.29 -87.54 -7.52
C ALA A 937 -46.24 -86.67 -8.38
N PRO A 938 -47.06 -87.23 -9.27
CA PRO A 938 -48.09 -86.45 -9.96
C PRO A 938 -49.06 -85.82 -8.96
N GLY A 939 -49.28 -84.51 -9.05
CA GLY A 939 -50.07 -83.77 -8.05
C GLY A 939 -49.88 -82.25 -8.11
N SER A 940 -50.54 -81.55 -7.18
CA SER A 940 -50.44 -80.10 -7.00
C SER A 940 -49.75 -79.80 -5.67
N TYR A 941 -48.68 -79.00 -5.72
CA TYR A 941 -47.80 -78.69 -4.59
C TYR A 941 -47.74 -77.20 -4.35
N SER A 942 -47.77 -76.78 -3.08
CA SER A 942 -47.72 -75.37 -2.68
C SER A 942 -46.30 -75.02 -2.25
N ILE A 943 -45.54 -74.41 -3.15
CA ILE A 943 -44.10 -74.18 -2.96
C ILE A 943 -43.84 -72.77 -2.46
N THR A 944 -43.12 -72.65 -1.36
CA THR A 944 -42.61 -71.39 -0.81
C THR A 944 -41.10 -71.44 -0.63
N ALA A 945 -40.48 -70.26 -0.59
CA ALA A 945 -39.08 -70.08 -0.22
C ALA A 945 -38.98 -69.13 0.98
N SER A 946 -38.16 -69.47 1.97
CA SER A 946 -37.93 -68.66 3.17
C SER A 946 -36.45 -68.33 3.30
N TYR A 947 -36.15 -67.04 3.30
CA TYR A 947 -34.83 -66.51 3.62
C TYR A 947 -34.75 -66.23 5.13
N SER A 948 -33.74 -66.78 5.80
CA SER A 948 -33.57 -66.66 7.25
C SER A 948 -33.12 -65.27 7.73
N GLY A 949 -32.76 -64.37 6.81
CA GLY A 949 -32.06 -63.14 7.14
C GLY A 949 -30.56 -63.35 7.32
N ASP A 950 -29.84 -62.24 7.43
CA ASP A 950 -28.44 -62.17 7.83
C ASP A 950 -28.26 -60.98 8.80
N THR A 951 -27.01 -60.62 9.11
CA THR A 951 -26.69 -59.51 10.02
C THR A 951 -27.32 -58.18 9.59
N ASN A 952 -27.45 -57.92 8.29
CA ASN A 952 -27.89 -56.63 7.75
C ASN A 952 -29.31 -56.67 7.17
N TYR A 953 -29.89 -57.86 6.96
CA TYR A 953 -31.17 -58.05 6.29
C TYR A 953 -32.11 -58.96 7.09
N LEU A 954 -33.35 -58.53 7.29
CA LEU A 954 -34.38 -59.31 7.97
C LEU A 954 -34.81 -60.53 7.15
N ALA A 955 -35.29 -61.56 7.85
CA ALA A 955 -35.89 -62.75 7.26
C ALA A 955 -37.14 -62.40 6.43
N SER A 956 -37.40 -63.16 5.37
CA SER A 956 -38.61 -63.03 4.55
C SER A 956 -39.05 -64.36 3.95
N THR A 957 -40.33 -64.47 3.61
CA THR A 957 -40.91 -65.69 3.01
C THR A 957 -41.74 -65.31 1.79
N SER A 958 -41.65 -66.12 0.72
CA SER A 958 -42.32 -65.85 -0.54
C SER A 958 -43.81 -66.10 -0.42
N ALA A 959 -44.59 -65.48 -1.31
CA ALA A 959 -45.90 -66.03 -1.63
C ALA A 959 -45.74 -67.46 -2.19
N ALA A 960 -46.74 -68.30 -1.96
CA ALA A 960 -46.73 -69.68 -2.47
C ALA A 960 -47.03 -69.69 -3.97
N ILE A 961 -46.26 -70.47 -4.73
CA ILE A 961 -46.61 -70.84 -6.10
C ILE A 961 -47.22 -72.25 -6.11
N THR A 962 -48.22 -72.47 -6.95
CA THR A 962 -48.79 -73.80 -7.16
C THR A 962 -47.99 -74.52 -8.26
N GLN A 963 -47.18 -75.49 -7.88
CA GLN A 963 -46.48 -76.37 -8.83
C GLN A 963 -47.34 -77.58 -9.17
N ILE A 964 -47.65 -77.75 -10.45
CA ILE A 964 -48.37 -78.91 -10.97
C ILE A 964 -47.37 -79.91 -11.56
N VAL A 965 -47.47 -81.19 -11.18
CA VAL A 965 -46.66 -82.29 -11.73
C VAL A 965 -47.59 -83.29 -12.40
N ASN A 966 -47.40 -83.51 -13.69
CA ASN A 966 -48.18 -84.44 -14.50
C ASN A 966 -47.57 -85.85 -14.46
N ALA A 967 -48.40 -86.90 -14.57
CA ALA A 967 -47.92 -88.28 -14.68
C ALA A 967 -47.14 -88.50 -16.00
N PRO A 968 -46.14 -89.40 -16.03
CA PRO A 968 -45.51 -89.79 -17.29
C PRO A 968 -46.58 -90.52 -18.10
N ASN A 969 -46.87 -90.04 -19.30
CA ASN A 969 -47.86 -90.72 -20.14
C ASN A 969 -47.32 -92.11 -20.55
N PRO A 970 -48.01 -93.23 -20.26
CA PRO A 970 -47.59 -94.55 -20.75
C PRO A 970 -47.91 -94.64 -22.26
N LEU A 971 -46.90 -94.99 -23.04
CA LEU A 971 -46.94 -95.14 -24.50
C LEU A 971 -48.03 -96.15 -24.97
N ILE A 972 -48.88 -95.77 -25.93
CA ILE A 972 -49.57 -96.69 -26.86
C ILE A 972 -49.42 -96.19 -28.31
N THR A 973 -49.22 -97.14 -29.22
CA THR A 973 -48.78 -97.09 -30.62
C THR A 973 -49.87 -96.88 -31.69
N THR A 974 -49.62 -95.96 -32.64
CA THR A 974 -49.89 -95.94 -34.13
C THR A 974 -51.32 -96.12 -34.69
N PRO A 975 -51.78 -95.32 -35.71
CA PRO A 975 -51.07 -95.06 -36.97
C PRO A 975 -50.98 -93.59 -37.46
N ASN A 976 -49.85 -93.30 -38.12
CA ASN A 976 -49.55 -92.24 -39.08
C ASN A 976 -50.16 -90.82 -38.86
N GLY A 977 -49.36 -89.93 -38.27
CA GLY A 977 -49.49 -88.49 -38.39
C GLY A 977 -48.12 -87.84 -38.15
N THR A 978 -47.51 -87.25 -39.17
CA THR A 978 -46.32 -86.41 -39.00
C THR A 978 -46.73 -85.07 -38.41
N THR A 979 -46.15 -84.69 -37.27
CA THR A 979 -46.26 -83.35 -36.69
C THR A 979 -45.04 -82.52 -37.08
N THR A 980 -45.30 -81.37 -37.71
CA THR A 980 -44.33 -80.30 -37.92
C THR A 980 -44.56 -79.25 -36.85
N THR A 981 -43.54 -78.90 -36.08
CA THR A 981 -43.58 -77.82 -35.09
C THR A 981 -42.75 -76.66 -35.57
N VAL A 982 -43.25 -75.42 -35.42
CA VAL A 982 -42.49 -74.20 -35.70
C VAL A 982 -42.11 -73.53 -34.39
N SER A 983 -40.87 -73.08 -34.29
CA SER A 983 -40.28 -72.39 -33.15
C SER A 983 -39.63 -71.09 -33.60
N SER A 984 -39.74 -70.01 -32.82
CA SER A 984 -39.12 -68.72 -33.14
C SER A 984 -37.89 -68.49 -32.27
N SER A 985 -36.82 -67.95 -32.83
CA SER A 985 -35.60 -67.62 -32.08
C SER A 985 -35.82 -66.59 -30.96
N SER A 986 -36.92 -65.83 -30.96
CA SER A 986 -37.30 -64.92 -29.87
C SER A 986 -38.82 -64.69 -29.82
N ASN A 987 -39.45 -64.91 -28.66
CA ASN A 987 -40.86 -64.57 -28.40
C ASN A 987 -41.05 -64.17 -26.92
N PRO A 988 -41.49 -62.92 -26.62
CA PRO A 988 -41.86 -61.87 -27.57
C PRO A 988 -40.62 -61.18 -28.18
N SER A 989 -40.75 -60.69 -29.42
CA SER A 989 -39.72 -59.88 -30.09
C SER A 989 -40.12 -58.40 -30.18
N THR A 990 -39.14 -57.51 -30.31
CA THR A 990 -39.37 -56.06 -30.48
C THR A 990 -39.39 -55.64 -31.95
N SER A 991 -39.99 -54.49 -32.25
CA SER A 991 -40.18 -54.01 -33.64
C SER A 991 -38.84 -53.75 -34.34
N GLY A 992 -38.60 -54.45 -35.46
CA GLY A 992 -37.37 -54.34 -36.25
C GLY A 992 -36.31 -55.41 -35.95
N GLN A 993 -36.49 -56.26 -34.94
CA GLN A 993 -35.57 -57.35 -34.63
C GLN A 993 -35.74 -58.53 -35.60
N GLN A 994 -34.64 -59.02 -36.18
CA GLN A 994 -34.68 -60.17 -37.08
C GLN A 994 -34.93 -61.47 -36.28
N VAL A 995 -35.99 -62.20 -36.64
CA VAL A 995 -36.39 -63.46 -36.01
C VAL A 995 -36.34 -64.58 -37.03
N THR A 996 -35.80 -65.73 -36.62
CA THR A 996 -35.74 -66.94 -37.47
C THR A 996 -36.75 -67.97 -36.95
N PHE A 997 -37.55 -68.53 -37.86
CA PHE A 997 -38.52 -69.59 -37.57
C PHE A 997 -37.98 -70.92 -38.07
N THR A 998 -37.99 -71.94 -37.21
CA THR A 998 -37.57 -73.32 -37.57
C THR A 998 -38.66 -74.29 -37.21
#